data_AF-A0A6A6I1D2-F1
#
_entry.id   AF-A0A6A6I1D2-F1
#
_cell.length_a   1.000
_cell.length_b   1.000
_cell.length_c   1.000
_cell.angle_alpha   90.00
_cell.angle_beta   90.00
_cell.angle_gamma   90.00
#
_symmetry.space_group_name_H-M   'P 1'
#
loop_
_entity.id
_entity.type
_entity.pdbx_description
1 polymer ?
#
loop_
_entity_poly.entity_id
_entity_poly.type
_entity_poly.pdbx_seq_one_letter_code
_entity_poly.pdbx_strand_id
1 'polypeptide(L)'
;MAAPANIETRLFINGEFCESSNGKTFDITNPSTLKLVAKVHEASEQDTDRAVAAAKAAFPSWSALSPDQRAPYFKKLASLIRESNDELAALEAASMGKPLGAFFDAYACASKWDHYAEVGYNVQGTTSVQTPGYINMTLRQPYGVVAAIIPWNVPLLFLANKLAPALIVGNTVVLKSSEKAPLTSAKIATLAQKAGFPPGVINIITGFGNVSGSILSHHMDVRALSFTGSGRTGRLIQAAAAKSNLKQVYLELGGKSPAVIFEDAELEKAVNETAYSIQWNSGQVCMANSRVYVQDTIAEKYIQLFKDHFTNQVAMGDPLHKDTNHGPQADEAQHKTVLRYLEMGKQSGDLIIGGAAPSDREGYYIQPTIFTNTPEDATIMKEEVFGPVVNINVFKTEEEVLAKANNTEYGLYAAVYTKNIDRALRFAKGLEAGTVAVNCTSPALGKDMPFGGYKSSGSGREGEPYYSLNNFLETKSYLARAGTAPALEPHARSPHRDGNGPITMSPRRNVVDGKVESPTFQQNRAPSASDDAIPDEAATPPDAEPVVESVNDLHEPLGCMMKDSRGRFRYVGAHSEIPFNAAVCSMGNAPRKNPNIISPPKVGSYPPALPTPSPSVDSDAHDRFYLPSRELGDFYISRFLEDVHCTHWFYSIETFLYRVDNTYSGKGSSPSSSWMCSLYSIFAIGAANYDEPNGQSPLPAGSPAASDERTSADYIALAKQLVPTVYDEADIDSIRALAILSIALENICSRVSSYLYMGASIQMAYSLGLHRDQIPESGASMEREQNRRIWWTLFTLDQETASRGGSPTLIDERYLRISTPLPSEQILYPGMHTPLSWLSTSVSLCRLKREIIQAVYTERSTASRTISFTTISNLLLSLQKWLQLISPHLKHDVPAPPTHKRSVAVLHLHYWGSTILLTRPFLLYLVLKHSTLASSKKIWFERMGKTCIDAAQKSIAILQQMAVDNTLSSLTAFDSTCLLRLVMIFILAYAHTKMPHYRSHIETCISTLRGMEQVGFCKMCTEETPIRLADLGIGEDSKVSNAGVLLDDDLIAQLWGNFDPNFMTPLQTQQSLDLAFDDSASFDLNSEILQFTNLDDSIVIDPSQVYSSFDFR
;
A
#
# COMPACT_ATOMS: atom_id res chain seq x y z
N MET A 1 39.88 9.04 19.56
CA MET A 1 39.11 8.56 20.73
C MET A 1 39.92 7.43 21.38
N ALA A 2 39.49 6.85 22.50
CA ALA A 2 40.17 5.71 23.12
C ALA A 2 39.16 4.62 23.49
N ALA A 3 39.59 3.37 23.50
CA ALA A 3 38.76 2.27 24.01
C ALA A 3 38.50 2.45 25.51
N PRO A 4 37.33 2.02 26.03
CA PRO A 4 37.03 2.10 27.46
C PRO A 4 38.01 1.24 28.27
N ALA A 5 38.46 1.76 29.42
CA ALA A 5 39.48 1.10 30.24
C ALA A 5 39.03 -0.23 30.86
N ASN A 6 37.72 -0.39 31.08
CA ASN A 6 37.10 -1.64 31.50
C ASN A 6 36.21 -2.14 30.35
N ILE A 7 36.57 -3.28 29.75
CA ILE A 7 35.82 -3.93 28.67
C ILE A 7 35.17 -5.18 29.24
N GLU A 8 33.88 -5.40 28.99
CA GLU A 8 33.22 -6.67 29.32
C GLU A 8 33.58 -7.73 28.27
N THR A 9 34.01 -8.90 28.72
CA THR A 9 34.53 -9.97 27.86
C THR A 9 34.03 -11.37 28.22
N ARG A 10 33.16 -11.47 29.23
CA ARG A 10 32.51 -12.70 29.68
C ARG A 10 31.34 -13.11 28.78
N LEU A 11 30.90 -14.35 28.94
CA LEU A 11 29.74 -14.91 28.25
C LEU A 11 28.45 -14.45 28.93
N PHE A 12 27.48 -13.96 28.16
CA PHE A 12 26.17 -13.58 28.67
C PHE A 12 25.19 -14.74 28.51
N ILE A 13 24.89 -15.44 29.61
CA ILE A 13 24.06 -16.65 29.63
C ILE A 13 23.02 -16.49 30.73
N ASN A 14 21.75 -16.76 30.42
CA ASN A 14 20.65 -16.69 31.38
C ASN A 14 20.53 -15.34 32.14
N GLY A 15 20.89 -14.22 31.49
CA GLY A 15 20.86 -12.89 32.12
C GLY A 15 22.10 -12.52 32.96
N GLU A 16 23.08 -13.43 33.08
CA GLU A 16 24.30 -13.24 33.89
C GLU A 16 25.57 -13.23 33.04
N PHE A 17 26.63 -12.56 33.54
CA PHE A 17 27.96 -12.55 32.93
C PHE A 17 28.86 -13.58 33.60
N CYS A 18 29.22 -14.65 32.88
CA CYS A 18 29.97 -15.77 33.39
C CYS A 18 31.24 -16.06 32.57
N GLU A 19 32.26 -16.58 33.25
CA GLU A 19 33.48 -17.08 32.60
C GLU A 19 33.19 -18.37 31.81
N SER A 20 34.09 -18.73 30.90
CA SER A 20 34.07 -20.03 30.22
C SER A 20 34.20 -21.17 31.22
N SER A 21 33.40 -22.24 31.09
CA SER A 21 33.39 -23.34 32.07
C SER A 21 34.70 -24.14 32.12
N ASN A 22 35.55 -24.03 31.09
CA ASN A 22 36.88 -24.63 31.03
C ASN A 22 38.02 -23.60 31.22
N GLY A 23 37.68 -22.36 31.61
CA GLY A 23 38.64 -21.29 31.89
C GLY A 23 39.34 -20.69 30.66
N LYS A 24 39.01 -21.13 29.43
CA LYS A 24 39.70 -20.62 28.24
C LYS A 24 39.35 -19.18 27.90
N THR A 25 40.37 -18.48 27.40
CA THR A 25 40.28 -17.16 26.79
C THR A 25 41.13 -17.11 25.52
N PHE A 26 40.81 -16.20 24.62
CA PHE A 26 41.65 -15.82 23.48
C PHE A 26 41.86 -14.30 23.43
N ASP A 27 42.89 -13.88 22.70
CA ASP A 27 43.39 -12.50 22.73
C ASP A 27 42.87 -11.70 21.53
N ILE A 28 42.14 -10.60 21.79
CA ILE A 28 41.82 -9.59 20.79
C ILE A 28 43.00 -8.63 20.69
N THR A 29 43.60 -8.53 19.51
CA THR A 29 44.75 -7.68 19.19
C THR A 29 44.32 -6.60 18.20
N ASN A 30 44.68 -5.34 18.46
CA ASN A 30 44.31 -4.23 17.59
C ASN A 30 45.03 -4.36 16.23
N PRO A 31 44.31 -4.45 15.10
CA PRO A 31 44.92 -4.66 13.78
C PRO A 31 45.73 -3.47 13.23
N SER A 32 45.63 -2.26 13.81
CA SER A 32 46.46 -1.10 13.41
C SER A 32 47.77 -0.98 14.19
N THR A 33 47.84 -1.52 15.41
CA THR A 33 48.98 -1.31 16.35
C THR A 33 49.58 -2.60 16.91
N LEU A 34 49.03 -3.76 16.54
CA LEU A 34 49.45 -5.11 16.96
C LEU A 34 49.52 -5.32 18.49
N LYS A 35 48.82 -4.50 19.27
CA LYS A 35 48.77 -4.55 20.74
C LYS A 35 47.52 -5.25 21.24
N LEU A 36 47.64 -6.00 22.33
CA LEU A 36 46.52 -6.62 23.04
C LEU A 36 45.52 -5.55 23.50
N VAL A 37 44.24 -5.77 23.21
CA VAL A 37 43.10 -4.93 23.64
C VAL A 37 42.37 -5.60 24.80
N ALA A 38 42.07 -6.89 24.68
CA ALA A 38 41.24 -7.63 25.62
C ALA A 38 41.52 -9.14 25.56
N LYS A 39 41.33 -9.83 26.69
CA LYS A 39 41.22 -11.29 26.75
C LYS A 39 39.76 -11.66 26.87
N VAL A 40 39.26 -12.50 25.96
CA VAL A 40 37.83 -12.78 25.79
C VAL A 40 37.57 -14.26 26.02
N HIS A 41 36.54 -14.58 26.81
CA HIS A 41 36.24 -15.96 27.18
C HIS A 41 35.76 -16.79 25.98
N GLU A 42 36.31 -17.99 25.83
CA GLU A 42 35.95 -18.93 24.76
C GLU A 42 34.84 -19.85 25.25
N ALA A 43 33.61 -19.69 24.73
CA ALA A 43 32.49 -20.57 25.02
C ALA A 43 32.80 -22.01 24.59
N SER A 44 32.81 -22.91 25.56
CA SER A 44 32.93 -24.34 25.33
C SER A 44 31.65 -24.95 24.75
N GLU A 45 31.68 -26.25 24.47
CA GLU A 45 30.47 -27.05 24.23
C GLU A 45 29.48 -26.94 25.41
N GLN A 46 29.96 -27.14 26.64
CA GLN A 46 29.15 -27.00 27.85
C GLN A 46 28.53 -25.60 28.02
N ASP A 47 29.24 -24.53 27.66
CA ASP A 47 28.70 -23.16 27.72
C ASP A 47 27.68 -22.90 26.61
N THR A 48 27.87 -23.50 25.44
CA THR A 48 26.91 -23.44 24.34
C THR A 48 25.63 -24.18 24.70
N ASP A 49 25.74 -25.37 25.30
CA ASP A 49 24.61 -26.16 25.78
C ASP A 49 23.88 -25.46 26.94
N ARG A 50 24.61 -24.83 27.87
CA ARG A 50 24.04 -23.95 28.93
C ARG A 50 23.22 -22.81 28.31
N ALA A 51 23.74 -22.14 27.28
CA ALA A 51 23.02 -21.06 26.60
C ALA A 51 21.76 -21.55 25.87
N VAL A 52 21.81 -22.70 25.20
CA VAL A 52 20.62 -23.30 24.56
C VAL A 52 19.60 -23.78 25.60
N ALA A 53 20.04 -24.34 26.73
CA ALA A 53 19.16 -24.73 27.82
C ALA A 53 18.44 -23.51 28.44
N ALA A 54 19.15 -22.40 28.66
CA ALA A 54 18.57 -21.14 29.13
C ALA A 54 17.53 -20.58 28.13
N ALA A 55 17.87 -20.54 26.84
CA ALA A 55 16.94 -20.13 25.79
C ALA A 55 15.68 -21.00 25.74
N LYS A 56 15.84 -22.32 25.87
CA LYS A 56 14.74 -23.30 25.89
C LYS A 56 13.84 -23.15 27.13
N ALA A 57 14.41 -22.81 28.29
CA ALA A 57 13.68 -22.56 29.52
C ALA A 57 12.89 -21.23 29.48
N ALA A 58 13.44 -20.19 28.84
CA ALA A 58 12.81 -18.87 28.72
C ALA A 58 11.71 -18.81 27.63
N PHE A 59 11.72 -19.72 26.67
CA PHE A 59 10.82 -19.69 25.51
C PHE A 59 9.32 -19.68 25.88
N PRO A 60 8.80 -20.55 26.78
CA PRO A 60 7.36 -20.62 27.04
C PRO A 60 6.74 -19.31 27.57
N SER A 61 7.46 -18.59 28.43
CA SER A 61 6.99 -17.29 28.96
C SER A 61 7.16 -16.16 27.95
N TRP A 62 8.27 -16.13 27.20
CA TRP A 62 8.53 -15.09 26.20
C TRP A 62 7.61 -15.20 24.96
N SER A 63 7.30 -16.42 24.51
CA SER A 63 6.39 -16.65 23.38
C SER A 63 4.91 -16.41 23.72
N ALA A 64 4.55 -16.49 25.01
CA ALA A 64 3.19 -16.23 25.48
C ALA A 64 2.83 -14.73 25.51
N LEU A 65 3.82 -13.84 25.45
CA LEU A 65 3.60 -12.40 25.33
C LEU A 65 3.02 -12.04 23.94
N SER A 66 2.33 -10.91 23.86
CA SER A 66 2.01 -10.25 22.59
C SER A 66 3.24 -9.52 22.00
N PRO A 67 3.24 -9.18 20.69
CA PRO A 67 4.25 -8.29 20.10
C PRO A 67 4.38 -6.94 20.81
N ASP A 68 3.28 -6.30 21.19
CA ASP A 68 3.24 -5.04 21.95
C ASP A 68 3.84 -5.20 23.36
N GLN A 69 3.62 -6.31 24.06
CA GLN A 69 4.29 -6.61 25.34
C GLN A 69 5.81 -6.85 25.17
N ARG A 70 6.27 -7.25 23.98
CA ARG A 70 7.71 -7.40 23.68
C ARG A 70 8.36 -6.09 23.20
N ALA A 71 7.60 -5.18 22.59
CA ALA A 71 8.11 -3.94 21.99
C ALA A 71 8.85 -2.98 22.97
N PRO A 72 8.43 -2.77 24.24
CA PRO A 72 9.13 -1.90 25.19
C PRO A 72 10.61 -2.27 25.42
N TYR A 73 10.92 -3.57 25.50
CA TYR A 73 12.31 -4.04 25.66
C TYR A 73 13.18 -3.64 24.45
N PHE A 74 12.59 -3.63 23.25
CA PHE A 74 13.27 -3.28 21.99
C PHE A 74 13.53 -1.79 21.92
N LYS A 75 12.50 -0.95 22.16
CA LYS A 75 12.62 0.52 22.18
C LYS A 75 13.64 0.98 23.22
N LYS A 76 13.62 0.38 24.42
CA LYS A 76 14.58 0.69 25.49
C LYS A 76 16.01 0.27 25.12
N LEU A 77 16.20 -0.89 24.51
CA LEU A 77 17.50 -1.32 23.98
C LEU A 77 18.00 -0.39 22.85
N ALA A 78 17.11 0.05 21.95
CA ALA A 78 17.45 0.98 20.88
C ALA A 78 17.92 2.35 21.41
N SER A 79 17.29 2.87 22.47
CA SER A 79 17.77 4.09 23.15
C SER A 79 19.18 3.88 23.71
N LEU A 80 19.38 2.85 24.53
CA LEU A 80 20.66 2.51 25.16
C LEU A 80 21.79 2.31 24.14
N ILE A 81 21.49 1.81 22.93
CA ILE A 81 22.45 1.65 21.84
C ILE A 81 22.88 3.00 21.25
N ARG A 82 21.94 3.95 21.06
CA ARG A 82 22.26 5.33 20.61
C ARG A 82 23.11 6.06 21.64
N GLU A 83 22.73 5.96 22.91
CA GLU A 83 23.48 6.51 24.05
C GLU A 83 24.90 5.95 24.14
N SER A 84 25.11 4.72 23.67
CA SER A 84 26.41 4.02 23.67
C SER A 84 27.21 4.18 22.36
N ASN A 85 26.81 5.06 21.42
CA ASN A 85 27.41 5.15 20.08
C ASN A 85 28.95 5.24 20.10
N ASP A 86 29.49 6.20 20.84
CA ASP A 86 30.94 6.49 20.85
C ASP A 86 31.76 5.36 21.48
N GLU A 87 31.22 4.69 22.50
CA GLU A 87 31.85 3.52 23.12
C GLU A 87 31.83 2.31 22.17
N LEU A 88 30.71 2.06 21.49
CA LEU A 88 30.60 1.02 20.47
C LEU A 88 31.54 1.28 19.28
N ALA A 89 31.68 2.53 18.85
CA ALA A 89 32.59 2.95 17.80
C ALA A 89 34.05 2.71 18.20
N ALA A 90 34.43 3.08 19.43
CA ALA A 90 35.78 2.85 19.96
C ALA A 90 36.12 1.36 20.10
N LEU A 91 35.13 0.50 20.40
CA LEU A 91 35.31 -0.95 20.49
C LEU A 91 35.50 -1.61 19.10
N GLU A 92 34.76 -1.20 18.06
CA GLU A 92 35.04 -1.66 16.67
C GLU A 92 36.40 -1.17 16.17
N ALA A 93 36.71 0.11 16.38
CA ALA A 93 37.99 0.70 15.97
C ALA A 93 39.19 0.02 16.63
N ALA A 94 39.07 -0.38 17.91
CA ALA A 94 40.11 -1.08 18.63
C ALA A 94 40.22 -2.59 18.29
N SER A 95 39.10 -3.28 18.05
CA SER A 95 39.13 -4.75 17.84
C SER A 95 39.22 -5.18 16.38
N MET A 96 38.51 -4.49 15.47
CA MET A 96 38.42 -4.86 14.04
C MET A 96 39.08 -3.83 13.12
N GLY A 97 39.35 -2.62 13.62
CA GLY A 97 40.03 -1.57 12.87
C GLY A 97 39.11 -0.71 12.00
N LYS A 98 37.80 -0.73 12.24
CA LYS A 98 36.83 0.11 11.51
C LYS A 98 37.00 1.59 11.91
N PRO A 99 37.24 2.52 10.96
CA PRO A 99 37.48 3.92 11.30
C PRO A 99 36.27 4.64 11.91
N LEU A 100 36.51 5.45 12.94
CA LEU A 100 35.46 6.21 13.64
C LEU A 100 34.71 7.19 12.71
N GLY A 101 35.40 7.81 11.75
CA GLY A 101 34.80 8.77 10.81
C GLY A 101 33.71 8.18 9.91
N ALA A 102 33.68 6.85 9.75
CA ALA A 102 32.70 6.11 8.95
C ALA A 102 31.75 5.24 9.81
N PHE A 103 31.71 5.44 11.12
CA PHE A 103 30.90 4.62 12.03
C PHE A 103 29.46 5.15 12.15
N PHE A 104 28.49 4.37 11.67
CA PHE A 104 27.05 4.62 11.85
C PHE A 104 26.29 3.39 12.41
N ASP A 105 27.03 2.31 12.70
CA ASP A 105 26.47 0.98 12.97
C ASP A 105 25.56 0.94 14.20
N ALA A 106 25.83 1.74 15.23
CA ALA A 106 24.97 1.85 16.41
C ALA A 106 23.60 2.45 16.06
N TYR A 107 23.55 3.53 15.27
CA TYR A 107 22.29 4.12 14.82
C TYR A 107 21.52 3.20 13.87
N ALA A 108 22.21 2.48 12.98
CA ALA A 108 21.58 1.47 12.12
C ALA A 108 21.02 0.28 12.93
N CYS A 109 21.77 -0.21 13.91
CA CYS A 109 21.36 -1.25 14.85
C CYS A 109 20.11 -0.81 15.64
N ALA A 110 20.14 0.35 16.28
CA ALA A 110 19.01 0.93 17.01
C ALA A 110 17.78 1.13 16.11
N SER A 111 17.97 1.60 14.88
CA SER A 111 16.87 1.75 13.90
C SER A 111 16.22 0.40 13.54
N LYS A 112 16.98 -0.70 13.47
CA LYS A 112 16.40 -2.04 13.26
C LYS A 112 15.64 -2.53 14.49
N TRP A 113 16.15 -2.33 15.71
CA TRP A 113 15.41 -2.65 16.94
C TRP A 113 14.08 -1.87 17.03
N ASP A 114 14.10 -0.56 16.75
CA ASP A 114 12.90 0.27 16.74
C ASP A 114 11.88 -0.17 15.69
N HIS A 115 12.33 -0.46 14.48
CA HIS A 115 11.47 -0.88 13.37
C HIS A 115 10.81 -2.23 13.66
N TYR A 116 11.57 -3.22 14.16
CA TYR A 116 11.01 -4.53 14.48
C TYR A 116 10.02 -4.49 15.65
N ALA A 117 10.14 -3.54 16.58
CA ALA A 117 9.19 -3.33 17.66
C ALA A 117 7.77 -2.95 17.17
N GLU A 118 7.66 -2.31 16.00
CA GLU A 118 6.38 -1.78 15.45
C GLU A 118 5.64 -2.79 14.58
N VAL A 119 6.33 -3.79 14.02
CA VAL A 119 5.87 -4.64 12.91
C VAL A 119 5.63 -6.09 13.29
N GLY A 120 5.69 -6.44 14.59
CA GLY A 120 5.56 -7.81 15.07
C GLY A 120 4.20 -8.47 14.77
N TYR A 121 3.16 -7.68 14.49
CA TYR A 121 1.83 -8.14 14.05
C TYR A 121 1.71 -8.39 12.53
N ASN A 122 2.73 -8.05 11.72
CA ASN A 122 2.63 -8.05 10.26
C ASN A 122 2.63 -9.44 9.61
N VAL A 123 3.04 -10.50 10.32
CA VAL A 123 3.01 -11.87 9.80
C VAL A 123 1.84 -12.64 10.41
N GLN A 124 0.83 -12.88 9.58
CA GLN A 124 -0.41 -13.54 9.96
C GLN A 124 -0.59 -14.90 9.29
N GLY A 125 -1.56 -15.66 9.79
CA GLY A 125 -2.04 -16.91 9.18
C GLY A 125 -2.92 -16.70 7.95
N THR A 126 -3.33 -17.80 7.33
CA THR A 126 -4.26 -17.81 6.19
C THR A 126 -5.41 -18.79 6.43
N THR A 127 -6.64 -18.39 6.13
CA THR A 127 -7.85 -19.23 6.29
C THR A 127 -8.35 -19.79 4.96
N SER A 128 -8.77 -21.05 4.93
CA SER A 128 -9.44 -21.66 3.76
C SER A 128 -10.65 -22.50 4.18
N VAL A 129 -11.71 -22.43 3.36
CA VAL A 129 -12.97 -23.16 3.54
C VAL A 129 -13.30 -24.03 2.33
N GLN A 130 -12.29 -24.32 1.49
CA GLN A 130 -12.46 -25.09 0.25
C GLN A 130 -12.67 -26.60 0.48
N THR A 131 -12.37 -27.12 1.68
CA THR A 131 -12.60 -28.53 2.04
C THR A 131 -14.02 -28.72 2.62
N PRO A 132 -14.83 -29.68 2.15
CA PRO A 132 -16.22 -29.84 2.59
C PRO A 132 -16.33 -30.13 4.08
N GLY A 133 -17.14 -29.35 4.81
CA GLY A 133 -17.37 -29.54 6.24
C GLY A 133 -16.14 -29.26 7.15
N TYR A 134 -15.10 -28.59 6.64
CA TYR A 134 -13.94 -28.19 7.46
C TYR A 134 -13.59 -26.71 7.34
N ILE A 135 -13.21 -26.11 8.48
CA ILE A 135 -12.46 -24.86 8.53
C ILE A 135 -10.97 -25.22 8.58
N ASN A 136 -10.20 -24.68 7.64
CA ASN A 136 -8.75 -24.82 7.56
C ASN A 136 -8.14 -23.45 7.91
N MET A 137 -7.08 -23.43 8.70
CA MET A 137 -6.26 -22.22 8.85
C MET A 137 -4.78 -22.59 9.01
N THR A 138 -3.88 -21.72 8.58
CA THR A 138 -2.47 -21.80 8.98
C THR A 138 -2.24 -20.92 10.19
N LEU A 139 -1.51 -21.44 11.18
CA LEU A 139 -1.01 -20.70 12.33
C LEU A 139 0.47 -20.44 12.11
N ARG A 140 0.91 -19.20 12.32
CA ARG A 140 2.34 -18.84 12.32
C ARG A 140 2.81 -18.83 13.77
N GLN A 141 3.79 -19.68 14.09
CA GLN A 141 4.26 -19.87 15.46
C GLN A 141 5.79 -19.82 15.54
N PRO A 142 6.40 -19.22 16.59
CA PRO A 142 7.85 -19.21 16.72
C PRO A 142 8.42 -20.63 16.82
N TYR A 143 9.61 -20.83 16.25
CA TYR A 143 10.34 -22.10 16.22
C TYR A 143 10.80 -22.59 17.60
N GLY A 144 11.02 -21.70 18.56
CA GLY A 144 11.60 -22.03 19.87
C GLY A 144 12.93 -21.34 20.07
N VAL A 145 14.00 -22.15 20.24
CA VAL A 145 15.38 -21.63 20.29
C VAL A 145 15.91 -21.42 18.88
N VAL A 146 16.33 -20.20 18.60
CA VAL A 146 17.02 -19.78 17.37
C VAL A 146 18.50 -19.58 17.67
N ALA A 147 19.37 -20.13 16.82
CA ALA A 147 20.79 -19.80 16.82
C ALA A 147 21.07 -18.65 15.84
N ALA A 148 21.80 -17.64 16.28
CA ALA A 148 22.32 -16.58 15.43
C ALA A 148 23.85 -16.67 15.41
N ILE A 149 24.46 -16.62 14.22
CA ILE A 149 25.92 -16.62 14.06
C ILE A 149 26.29 -15.48 13.14
N ILE A 150 27.11 -14.54 13.63
CA ILE A 150 27.42 -13.27 12.95
C ILE A 150 28.91 -13.18 12.56
N PRO A 151 29.23 -12.44 11.48
CA PRO A 151 30.60 -12.16 11.07
C PRO A 151 31.16 -11.00 11.91
N TRP A 152 32.40 -10.65 11.61
CA TRP A 152 33.16 -9.61 12.31
C TRP A 152 33.14 -8.23 11.64
N ASN A 153 32.64 -8.08 10.42
CA ASN A 153 32.85 -6.88 9.62
C ASN A 153 31.81 -5.75 9.85
N VAL A 154 30.59 -6.10 10.25
CA VAL A 154 29.52 -5.16 10.66
C VAL A 154 28.67 -5.81 11.78
N PRO A 155 29.28 -6.23 12.90
CA PRO A 155 28.66 -7.20 13.82
C PRO A 155 27.38 -6.67 14.47
N LEU A 156 27.30 -5.37 14.79
CA LEU A 156 26.11 -4.72 15.36
C LEU A 156 24.88 -4.79 14.44
N LEU A 157 25.07 -4.65 13.12
CA LEU A 157 23.98 -4.71 12.15
C LEU A 157 23.49 -6.15 11.97
N PHE A 158 24.40 -7.12 11.84
CA PHE A 158 24.03 -8.54 11.73
C PHE A 158 23.46 -9.11 13.04
N LEU A 159 23.83 -8.53 14.20
CA LEU A 159 23.16 -8.80 15.47
C LEU A 159 21.70 -8.35 15.40
N ALA A 160 21.44 -7.09 15.05
CA ALA A 160 20.06 -6.56 15.01
C ALA A 160 19.18 -7.27 13.97
N ASN A 161 19.71 -7.49 12.76
CA ASN A 161 18.99 -8.19 11.68
C ASN A 161 18.56 -9.62 12.05
N LYS A 162 19.26 -10.29 12.98
CA LYS A 162 18.95 -11.67 13.38
C LYS A 162 18.14 -11.73 14.67
N LEU A 163 18.53 -10.96 15.69
CA LEU A 163 17.89 -11.02 17.01
C LEU A 163 16.50 -10.39 16.98
N ALA A 164 16.37 -9.15 16.47
CA ALA A 164 15.12 -8.43 16.55
C ALA A 164 13.92 -9.14 15.86
N PRO A 165 14.01 -9.62 14.60
CA PRO A 165 12.90 -10.34 13.98
C PRO A 165 12.63 -11.71 14.64
N ALA A 166 13.65 -12.42 15.12
CA ALA A 166 13.45 -13.68 15.82
C ALA A 166 12.72 -13.48 17.17
N LEU A 167 13.14 -12.48 17.93
CA LEU A 167 12.62 -12.17 19.27
C LEU A 167 11.19 -11.62 19.23
N ILE A 168 10.83 -10.73 18.28
CA ILE A 168 9.52 -10.06 18.30
C ILE A 168 8.36 -11.02 17.97
N VAL A 169 8.62 -12.04 17.16
CA VAL A 169 7.67 -13.14 16.89
C VAL A 169 7.65 -14.20 18.00
N GLY A 170 8.45 -14.03 19.06
CA GLY A 170 8.39 -14.83 20.29
C GLY A 170 9.44 -15.94 20.42
N ASN A 171 10.45 -16.04 19.55
CA ASN A 171 11.57 -16.97 19.77
C ASN A 171 12.51 -16.47 20.88
N THR A 172 13.36 -17.36 21.39
CA THR A 172 14.53 -17.01 22.22
C THR A 172 15.81 -17.27 21.43
N VAL A 173 16.88 -16.52 21.70
CA VAL A 173 18.07 -16.50 20.84
C VAL A 173 19.35 -16.84 21.60
N VAL A 174 20.18 -17.68 20.98
CA VAL A 174 21.60 -17.85 21.32
C VAL A 174 22.45 -17.29 20.19
N LEU A 175 23.11 -16.16 20.45
CA LEU A 175 24.01 -15.49 19.53
C LEU A 175 25.45 -15.96 19.75
N LYS A 176 26.13 -16.42 18.70
CA LYS A 176 27.57 -16.60 18.64
C LYS A 176 28.19 -15.42 17.89
N SER A 177 28.89 -14.55 18.62
CA SER A 177 29.69 -13.45 18.07
C SER A 177 30.90 -13.98 17.31
N SER A 178 31.52 -13.18 16.43
CA SER A 178 32.79 -13.59 15.82
C SER A 178 33.97 -13.33 16.75
N GLU A 179 34.87 -14.32 16.80
CA GLU A 179 36.18 -14.32 17.41
C GLU A 179 37.07 -13.12 17.01
N LYS A 180 36.81 -12.44 15.89
CA LYS A 180 37.58 -11.23 15.50
C LYS A 180 36.97 -9.90 15.98
N ALA A 181 35.66 -9.86 16.26
CA ALA A 181 34.97 -8.64 16.70
C ALA A 181 33.86 -8.95 17.74
N PRO A 182 34.21 -9.45 18.94
CA PRO A 182 33.22 -9.83 19.94
C PRO A 182 32.81 -8.69 20.89
N LEU A 183 33.62 -7.63 21.00
CA LEU A 183 33.53 -6.67 22.10
C LEU A 183 32.24 -5.84 22.07
N THR A 184 31.77 -5.44 20.89
CA THR A 184 30.48 -4.77 20.74
C THR A 184 29.30 -5.69 21.01
N SER A 185 29.40 -6.99 20.67
CA SER A 185 28.38 -7.98 21.04
C SER A 185 28.29 -8.16 22.57
N ALA A 186 29.43 -8.20 23.26
CA ALA A 186 29.48 -8.19 24.72
C ALA A 186 28.93 -6.87 25.31
N LYS A 187 29.21 -5.72 24.70
CA LYS A 187 28.59 -4.44 25.08
C LYS A 187 27.07 -4.50 24.93
N ILE A 188 26.53 -5.00 23.82
CA ILE A 188 25.08 -5.16 23.61
C ILE A 188 24.46 -6.06 24.68
N ALA A 189 25.14 -7.10 25.17
CA ALA A 189 24.65 -7.88 26.31
C ALA A 189 24.40 -7.01 27.56
N THR A 190 25.31 -6.09 27.88
CA THR A 190 25.13 -5.16 29.02
C THR A 190 23.93 -4.24 28.82
N LEU A 191 23.65 -3.85 27.57
CA LEU A 191 22.51 -3.00 27.23
C LEU A 191 21.20 -3.78 27.23
N ALA A 192 21.20 -5.04 26.79
CA ALA A 192 20.04 -5.93 26.86
C ALA A 192 19.64 -6.25 28.31
N GLN A 193 20.62 -6.46 29.19
CA GLN A 193 20.39 -6.60 30.63
C GLN A 193 19.78 -5.32 31.23
N LYS A 194 20.31 -4.13 30.90
CA LYS A 194 19.74 -2.82 31.30
C LYS A 194 18.36 -2.55 30.71
N ALA A 195 18.09 -3.02 29.49
CA ALA A 195 16.77 -2.96 28.87
C ALA A 195 15.75 -3.85 29.60
N GLY A 196 16.21 -4.85 30.37
CA GLY A 196 15.37 -5.70 31.20
C GLY A 196 14.83 -6.94 30.50
N PHE A 197 15.45 -7.36 29.38
CA PHE A 197 15.08 -8.63 28.72
C PHE A 197 15.12 -9.79 29.73
N PRO A 198 14.07 -10.64 29.80
CA PRO A 198 14.03 -11.71 30.79
C PRO A 198 15.22 -12.69 30.66
N PRO A 199 15.71 -13.27 31.78
CA PRO A 199 16.76 -14.29 31.79
C PRO A 199 16.54 -15.36 30.73
N GLY A 200 17.58 -15.62 29.92
CA GLY A 200 17.58 -16.65 28.88
C GLY A 200 16.92 -16.26 27.56
N VAL A 201 16.18 -15.14 27.47
CA VAL A 201 15.56 -14.70 26.20
C VAL A 201 16.63 -14.32 25.15
N ILE A 202 17.67 -13.64 25.61
CA ILE A 202 18.89 -13.34 24.84
C ILE A 202 20.07 -13.98 25.58
N ASN A 203 20.87 -14.76 24.86
CA ASN A 203 22.17 -15.26 25.32
C ASN A 203 23.21 -14.86 24.26
N ILE A 204 24.34 -14.30 24.68
CA ILE A 204 25.43 -13.87 23.80
C ILE A 204 26.70 -14.58 24.24
N ILE A 205 27.14 -15.54 23.43
CA ILE A 205 28.36 -16.31 23.61
C ILE A 205 29.41 -15.91 22.56
N THR A 206 30.67 -16.07 22.92
CA THR A 206 31.82 -15.75 22.07
C THR A 206 32.73 -16.98 21.98
N GLY A 207 33.38 -17.22 20.85
CA GLY A 207 34.32 -18.33 20.68
C GLY A 207 34.64 -18.60 19.21
N PHE A 208 35.33 -19.69 18.91
CA PHE A 208 35.70 -20.05 17.54
C PHE A 208 34.59 -20.79 16.79
N GLY A 209 34.52 -20.57 15.47
CA GLY A 209 33.51 -21.20 14.61
C GLY A 209 33.52 -22.74 14.59
N ASN A 210 34.64 -23.38 14.90
CA ASN A 210 34.78 -24.83 15.00
C ASN A 210 34.39 -25.42 16.38
N VAL A 211 34.17 -24.58 17.39
CA VAL A 211 33.67 -24.98 18.72
C VAL A 211 32.20 -24.61 18.83
N SER A 212 31.85 -23.50 19.48
CA SER A 212 30.45 -23.09 19.71
C SER A 212 29.64 -22.90 18.41
N GLY A 213 30.27 -22.46 17.33
CA GLY A 213 29.63 -22.40 16.00
C GLY A 213 29.27 -23.76 15.42
N SER A 214 30.10 -24.79 15.64
CA SER A 214 29.80 -26.18 15.26
C SER A 214 28.65 -26.71 16.11
N ILE A 215 28.76 -26.59 17.45
CA ILE A 215 27.74 -27.08 18.38
C ILE A 215 26.37 -26.52 18.02
N LEU A 216 26.20 -25.20 17.87
CA LEU A 216 24.92 -24.59 17.49
C LEU A 216 24.35 -25.14 16.17
N SER A 217 25.21 -25.50 15.20
CA SER A 217 24.76 -26.05 13.91
C SER A 217 24.20 -27.47 14.00
N HIS A 218 24.68 -28.30 14.94
CA HIS A 218 24.19 -29.67 15.15
C HIS A 218 23.37 -29.89 16.44
N HIS A 219 23.26 -28.90 17.33
CA HIS A 219 22.51 -29.02 18.58
C HIS A 219 21.02 -29.34 18.29
N MET A 220 20.45 -30.28 19.05
CA MET A 220 19.15 -30.90 18.74
C MET A 220 17.94 -30.03 19.12
N ASP A 221 18.10 -29.13 20.09
CA ASP A 221 17.05 -28.18 20.52
C ASP A 221 17.00 -26.87 19.74
N VAL A 222 18.04 -26.55 18.95
CA VAL A 222 18.02 -25.36 18.06
C VAL A 222 17.13 -25.69 16.87
N ARG A 223 16.09 -24.89 16.61
CA ARG A 223 15.07 -25.17 15.59
C ARG A 223 15.19 -24.36 14.31
N ALA A 224 15.75 -23.16 14.39
CA ALA A 224 16.23 -22.40 13.24
C ALA A 224 17.62 -21.81 13.54
N LEU A 225 18.41 -21.59 12.50
CA LEU A 225 19.74 -20.99 12.58
C LEU A 225 19.90 -19.96 11.46
N SER A 226 20.25 -18.72 11.82
CA SER A 226 20.64 -17.69 10.85
C SER A 226 22.14 -17.42 10.95
N PHE A 227 22.86 -17.62 9.84
CA PHE A 227 24.30 -17.44 9.73
C PHE A 227 24.62 -16.36 8.70
N THR A 228 25.60 -15.51 9.00
CA THR A 228 26.24 -14.65 8.01
C THR A 228 27.76 -14.87 8.00
N GLY A 229 28.37 -15.03 6.82
CA GLY A 229 29.81 -15.23 6.67
C GLY A 229 30.23 -16.05 5.44
N SER A 230 31.34 -16.78 5.52
CA SER A 230 31.89 -17.46 4.34
C SER A 230 30.99 -18.57 3.79
N GLY A 231 30.92 -18.70 2.45
CA GLY A 231 30.17 -19.78 1.78
C GLY A 231 30.71 -21.18 2.09
N ARG A 232 31.99 -21.31 2.48
CA ARG A 232 32.55 -22.56 3.02
C ARG A 232 31.87 -22.94 4.33
N THR A 233 31.71 -21.98 5.25
CA THR A 233 31.07 -22.19 6.56
C THR A 233 29.57 -22.42 6.41
N GLY A 234 28.89 -21.67 5.54
CA GLY A 234 27.46 -21.87 5.25
C GLY A 234 27.14 -23.30 4.79
N ARG A 235 27.94 -23.86 3.87
CA ARG A 235 27.82 -25.26 3.44
C ARG A 235 28.05 -26.27 4.56
N LEU A 236 28.99 -26.02 5.48
CA LEU A 236 29.22 -26.87 6.65
C LEU A 236 28.04 -26.83 7.64
N ILE A 237 27.50 -25.64 7.91
CA ILE A 237 26.34 -25.43 8.78
C ILE A 237 25.11 -26.15 8.22
N GLN A 238 24.84 -26.01 6.92
CA GLN A 238 23.70 -26.67 6.29
C GLN A 238 23.85 -28.20 6.26
N ALA A 239 25.07 -28.72 6.07
CA ALA A 239 25.37 -30.14 6.22
C ALA A 239 25.23 -30.64 7.68
N ALA A 240 25.54 -29.81 8.68
CA ALA A 240 25.37 -30.15 10.09
C ALA A 240 23.89 -30.14 10.52
N ALA A 241 23.10 -29.18 10.03
CA ALA A 241 21.65 -29.15 10.19
C ALA A 241 20.98 -30.38 9.56
N ALA A 242 21.37 -30.74 8.33
CA ALA A 242 20.89 -31.93 7.62
C ALA A 242 21.24 -33.25 8.33
N LYS A 243 22.38 -33.31 9.04
CA LYS A 243 22.83 -34.48 9.81
C LYS A 243 22.26 -34.60 11.23
N SER A 244 21.63 -33.54 11.74
CA SER A 244 21.16 -33.48 13.14
C SER A 244 19.65 -33.58 13.25
N ASN A 245 18.94 -32.45 13.19
CA ASN A 245 17.51 -32.36 13.49
C ASN A 245 16.70 -31.67 12.37
N LEU A 246 17.30 -31.45 11.19
CA LEU A 246 16.70 -30.73 10.07
C LEU A 246 16.22 -29.31 10.43
N LYS A 247 16.89 -28.63 11.38
CA LYS A 247 16.68 -27.22 11.70
C LYS A 247 16.69 -26.36 10.43
N GLN A 248 15.84 -25.32 10.39
CA GLN A 248 15.89 -24.37 9.28
C GLN A 248 17.21 -23.59 9.28
N VAL A 249 17.76 -23.33 8.10
CA VAL A 249 19.05 -22.64 7.95
C VAL A 249 18.91 -21.48 6.98
N TYR A 250 19.14 -20.27 7.49
CA TYR A 250 19.15 -19.03 6.73
C TYR A 250 20.59 -18.55 6.60
N LEU A 251 21.00 -18.20 5.38
CA LEU A 251 22.39 -17.94 5.03
C LEU A 251 22.48 -16.60 4.29
N GLU A 252 23.32 -15.69 4.80
CA GLU A 252 23.81 -14.54 4.02
C GLU A 252 25.32 -14.68 3.86
N LEU A 253 25.78 -14.79 2.61
CA LEU A 253 27.13 -15.22 2.30
C LEU A 253 27.87 -14.16 1.48
N GLY A 254 29.12 -14.48 1.13
CA GLY A 254 29.97 -13.61 0.33
C GLY A 254 29.42 -13.27 -1.06
N GLY A 255 30.07 -12.32 -1.73
CA GLY A 255 29.66 -11.85 -3.06
C GLY A 255 30.83 -11.52 -3.99
N LYS A 256 30.47 -11.37 -5.27
CA LYS A 256 31.36 -10.86 -6.34
C LYS A 256 30.60 -9.87 -7.23
N SER A 257 30.02 -8.88 -6.56
CA SER A 257 29.02 -7.97 -7.10
C SER A 257 29.52 -7.19 -8.32
N PRO A 258 28.83 -7.27 -9.47
CA PRO A 258 29.16 -6.45 -10.63
C PRO A 258 28.56 -5.04 -10.49
N ALA A 259 29.28 -4.03 -11.00
CA ALA A 259 28.71 -2.75 -11.43
C ALA A 259 28.91 -2.59 -12.94
N VAL A 260 27.88 -2.20 -13.68
CA VAL A 260 27.93 -2.04 -15.15
C VAL A 260 27.71 -0.58 -15.52
N ILE A 261 28.69 0.05 -16.16
CA ILE A 261 28.72 1.48 -16.48
C ILE A 261 28.60 1.67 -18.00
N PHE A 262 27.46 2.16 -18.46
CA PHE A 262 27.22 2.50 -19.87
C PHE A 262 27.67 3.93 -20.21
N GLU A 263 27.89 4.21 -21.49
CA GLU A 263 28.39 5.50 -21.97
C GLU A 263 27.48 6.69 -21.67
N ASP A 264 26.17 6.46 -21.54
CA ASP A 264 25.18 7.47 -21.18
C ASP A 264 25.06 7.71 -19.67
N ALA A 265 25.82 6.98 -18.83
CA ALA A 265 25.85 7.15 -17.38
C ALA A 265 26.21 8.58 -16.94
N GLU A 266 25.93 8.87 -15.67
CA GLU A 266 26.51 10.02 -14.98
C GLU A 266 27.92 9.65 -14.48
N LEU A 267 28.92 9.84 -15.33
CA LEU A 267 30.25 9.22 -15.19
C LEU A 267 30.93 9.52 -13.84
N GLU A 268 30.92 10.78 -13.39
CA GLU A 268 31.57 11.19 -12.14
C GLU A 268 30.86 10.63 -10.91
N LYS A 269 29.52 10.61 -10.92
CA LYS A 269 28.73 9.92 -9.88
C LYS A 269 29.03 8.43 -9.84
N ALA A 270 29.04 7.78 -11.01
CA ALA A 270 29.34 6.35 -11.13
C ALA A 270 30.74 5.99 -10.62
N VAL A 271 31.74 6.83 -10.89
CA VAL A 271 33.09 6.71 -10.33
C VAL A 271 33.07 6.85 -8.81
N ASN A 272 32.50 7.93 -8.27
CA ASN A 272 32.51 8.23 -6.85
C ASN A 272 31.85 7.11 -6.01
N GLU A 273 30.67 6.65 -6.45
CA GLU A 273 29.89 5.65 -5.70
C GLU A 273 30.51 4.23 -5.75
N THR A 274 31.09 3.83 -6.89
CA THR A 274 31.75 2.52 -7.01
C THR A 274 33.12 2.48 -6.34
N ALA A 275 33.86 3.59 -6.33
CA ALA A 275 35.09 3.71 -5.55
C ALA A 275 34.79 3.63 -4.04
N TYR A 276 33.77 4.37 -3.57
CA TYR A 276 33.30 4.29 -2.18
C TYR A 276 32.84 2.88 -1.79
N SER A 277 32.14 2.15 -2.68
CA SER A 277 31.71 0.76 -2.46
C SER A 277 32.85 -0.20 -2.10
N ILE A 278 34.06 0.02 -2.63
CA ILE A 278 35.26 -0.79 -2.35
C ILE A 278 36.13 -0.18 -1.24
N GLN A 279 36.12 1.15 -1.05
CA GLN A 279 36.81 1.81 0.06
C GLN A 279 36.12 1.54 1.41
N TRP A 280 34.79 1.44 1.44
CA TRP A 280 34.02 1.30 2.67
C TRP A 280 34.46 0.05 3.46
N ASN A 281 34.73 0.24 4.76
CA ASN A 281 35.29 -0.78 5.66
C ASN A 281 36.59 -1.44 5.15
N SER A 282 37.40 -0.71 4.36
CA SER A 282 38.59 -1.21 3.66
C SER A 282 38.29 -2.46 2.80
N GLY A 283 37.15 -2.47 2.11
CA GLY A 283 36.69 -3.53 1.21
C GLY A 283 36.19 -4.81 1.88
N GLN A 284 36.06 -4.82 3.21
CA GLN A 284 35.60 -5.97 4.00
C GLN A 284 34.06 -6.01 4.03
N VAL A 285 33.45 -6.08 2.84
CA VAL A 285 32.01 -5.91 2.60
C VAL A 285 31.55 -6.88 1.50
N CYS A 286 30.61 -7.78 1.83
CA CYS A 286 30.15 -8.85 0.93
C CYS A 286 29.42 -8.35 -0.34
N MET A 287 28.84 -7.15 -0.30
CA MET A 287 28.13 -6.53 -1.43
C MET A 287 28.98 -5.54 -2.26
N ALA A 288 30.26 -5.38 -1.94
CA ALA A 288 31.13 -4.41 -2.63
C ALA A 288 31.35 -4.74 -4.11
N ASN A 289 31.37 -3.71 -4.96
CA ASN A 289 31.45 -3.83 -6.43
C ASN A 289 32.86 -4.21 -6.92
N SER A 290 33.33 -5.40 -6.55
CA SER A 290 34.70 -5.89 -6.82
C SER A 290 34.94 -6.34 -8.27
N ARG A 291 33.88 -6.32 -9.09
CA ARG A 291 33.94 -6.29 -10.55
C ARG A 291 33.21 -5.05 -11.05
N VAL A 292 33.90 -4.21 -11.82
CA VAL A 292 33.31 -3.11 -12.58
C VAL A 292 33.48 -3.42 -14.05
N TYR A 293 32.40 -3.26 -14.82
CA TYR A 293 32.39 -3.39 -16.27
C TYR A 293 32.05 -2.04 -16.89
N VAL A 294 32.88 -1.55 -17.80
CA VAL A 294 32.74 -0.21 -18.39
C VAL A 294 32.67 -0.30 -19.91
N GLN A 295 31.78 0.47 -20.53
CA GLN A 295 31.64 0.49 -21.98
C GLN A 295 32.90 1.09 -22.65
N ASP A 296 33.35 0.49 -23.75
CA ASP A 296 34.63 0.83 -24.38
C ASP A 296 34.77 2.30 -24.80
N THR A 297 33.67 2.95 -25.18
CA THR A 297 33.61 4.39 -25.53
C THR A 297 33.92 5.35 -24.38
N ILE A 298 33.85 4.91 -23.11
CA ILE A 298 34.14 5.73 -21.91
C ILE A 298 35.23 5.14 -20.99
N ALA A 299 35.76 3.95 -21.29
CA ALA A 299 36.61 3.17 -20.40
C ALA A 299 37.86 3.91 -19.90
N GLU A 300 38.63 4.53 -20.80
CA GLU A 300 39.87 5.25 -20.44
C GLU A 300 39.60 6.39 -19.44
N LYS A 301 38.58 7.22 -19.73
CA LYS A 301 38.18 8.34 -18.85
C LYS A 301 37.68 7.83 -17.49
N TYR A 302 36.90 6.74 -17.48
CA TYR A 302 36.43 6.14 -16.23
C TYR A 302 37.59 5.61 -15.37
N ILE A 303 38.52 4.84 -15.95
CA ILE A 303 39.64 4.23 -15.23
C ILE A 303 40.56 5.32 -14.64
N GLN A 304 40.83 6.39 -15.39
CA GLN A 304 41.65 7.50 -14.89
C GLN A 304 40.93 8.26 -13.75
N LEU A 305 39.66 8.62 -13.90
CA LEU A 305 38.89 9.27 -12.84
C LEU A 305 38.76 8.39 -11.58
N PHE A 306 38.54 7.08 -11.75
CA PHE A 306 38.48 6.13 -10.63
C PHE A 306 39.82 6.02 -9.93
N LYS A 307 40.93 5.91 -10.66
CA LYS A 307 42.29 5.91 -10.11
C LYS A 307 42.56 7.18 -9.28
N ASP A 308 42.22 8.35 -9.81
CA ASP A 308 42.45 9.62 -9.13
C ASP A 308 41.56 9.74 -7.88
N HIS A 309 40.28 9.38 -7.96
CA HIS A 309 39.38 9.37 -6.80
C HIS A 309 39.85 8.40 -5.70
N PHE A 310 40.08 7.14 -6.07
CA PHE A 310 40.43 6.04 -5.16
C PHE A 310 41.84 6.17 -4.57
N THR A 311 42.70 7.01 -5.15
CA THR A 311 43.98 7.43 -4.54
C THR A 311 43.80 8.64 -3.63
N ASN A 312 43.11 9.69 -4.07
CA ASN A 312 43.05 10.97 -3.36
C ASN A 312 42.07 10.98 -2.16
N GLN A 313 41.04 10.13 -2.14
CA GLN A 313 40.07 10.08 -1.04
C GLN A 313 40.46 9.12 0.10
N VAL A 314 41.59 8.40 0.00
CA VAL A 314 41.99 7.39 1.00
C VAL A 314 42.85 8.00 2.10
N ALA A 315 42.19 8.35 3.21
CA ALA A 315 42.83 8.72 4.47
C ALA A 315 43.13 7.46 5.29
N MET A 316 44.26 6.81 4.97
CA MET A 316 44.73 5.62 5.68
C MET A 316 45.51 5.99 6.94
N GLY A 317 45.05 5.53 8.11
CA GLY A 317 45.60 5.92 9.41
C GLY A 317 45.06 5.08 10.57
N ASP A 318 45.29 5.53 11.81
CA ASP A 318 44.73 4.90 13.01
C ASP A 318 43.18 4.99 12.98
N PRO A 319 42.45 3.86 13.04
CA PRO A 319 40.98 3.85 13.11
C PRO A 319 40.38 4.71 14.22
N LEU A 320 41.11 4.97 15.31
CA LEU A 320 40.68 5.81 16.43
C LEU A 320 40.81 7.33 16.18
N HIS A 321 41.37 7.74 15.04
CA HIS A 321 41.34 9.14 14.57
C HIS A 321 40.09 9.41 13.73
N LYS A 322 39.50 10.61 13.87
CA LYS A 322 38.25 10.96 13.16
C LYS A 322 38.43 11.13 11.66
N ASP A 323 39.62 11.57 11.24
CA ASP A 323 39.94 11.87 9.84
C ASP A 323 40.35 10.62 9.05
N THR A 324 40.59 9.48 9.72
CA THR A 324 40.82 8.19 9.07
C THR A 324 39.53 7.69 8.44
N ASN A 325 39.59 7.28 7.16
CA ASN A 325 38.49 6.60 6.48
C ASN A 325 38.87 5.22 5.90
N HIS A 326 40.15 4.84 5.94
CA HIS A 326 40.64 3.53 5.48
C HIS A 326 41.47 2.85 6.58
N GLY A 327 40.88 1.85 7.23
CA GLY A 327 41.50 1.07 8.30
C GLY A 327 42.34 -0.11 7.80
N PRO A 328 42.97 -0.87 8.71
CA PRO A 328 43.60 -2.15 8.40
C PRO A 328 42.55 -3.23 8.04
N GLN A 329 43.02 -4.40 7.61
CA GLN A 329 42.23 -5.62 7.59
C GLN A 329 42.11 -6.18 9.02
N ALA A 330 41.00 -6.86 9.33
CA ALA A 330 40.64 -7.22 10.70
C ALA A 330 41.65 -8.11 11.46
N ASP A 331 42.42 -8.95 10.76
CA ASP A 331 43.48 -9.76 11.35
C ASP A 331 44.55 -10.18 10.33
N GLU A 332 45.62 -10.79 10.84
CA GLU A 332 46.74 -11.32 10.04
C GLU A 332 46.28 -12.36 9.00
N ALA A 333 45.26 -13.16 9.32
CA ALA A 333 44.73 -14.18 8.43
C ALA A 333 43.99 -13.55 7.23
N GLN A 334 43.24 -12.48 7.44
CA GLN A 334 42.62 -11.70 6.38
C GLN A 334 43.68 -10.97 5.56
N HIS A 335 44.67 -10.35 6.21
CA HIS A 335 45.79 -9.67 5.56
C HIS A 335 46.55 -10.57 4.59
N LYS A 336 47.00 -11.75 5.06
CA LYS A 336 47.65 -12.78 4.24
C LYS A 336 46.75 -13.31 3.12
N THR A 337 45.44 -13.39 3.36
CA THR A 337 44.47 -13.81 2.33
C THR A 337 44.35 -12.78 1.21
N VAL A 338 44.27 -11.49 1.53
CA VAL A 338 44.23 -10.41 0.54
C VAL A 338 45.55 -10.33 -0.22
N LEU A 339 46.70 -10.37 0.46
CA LEU A 339 48.02 -10.38 -0.19
C LEU A 339 48.18 -11.54 -1.19
N ARG A 340 47.71 -12.75 -0.85
CA ARG A 340 47.69 -13.90 -1.78
C ARG A 340 46.89 -13.59 -3.06
N TYR A 341 45.74 -12.92 -2.94
CA TYR A 341 44.97 -12.50 -4.11
C TYR A 341 45.67 -11.40 -4.92
N LEU A 342 46.41 -10.48 -4.28
CA LEU A 342 47.20 -9.47 -5.01
C LEU A 342 48.27 -10.10 -5.89
N GLU A 343 48.98 -11.13 -5.40
CA GLU A 343 49.95 -11.87 -6.22
C GLU A 343 49.29 -12.67 -7.36
N MET A 344 48.11 -13.26 -7.13
CA MET A 344 47.33 -13.91 -8.19
C MET A 344 46.82 -12.90 -9.24
N GLY A 345 46.51 -11.66 -8.82
CA GLY A 345 46.13 -10.58 -9.72
C GLY A 345 47.27 -10.15 -10.63
N LYS A 346 48.46 -9.92 -10.09
CA LYS A 346 49.68 -9.58 -10.86
C LYS A 346 50.07 -10.64 -11.91
N GLN A 347 49.61 -11.88 -11.74
CA GLN A 347 49.83 -12.98 -12.68
C GLN A 347 48.77 -13.09 -13.78
N SER A 348 47.65 -12.36 -13.66
CA SER A 348 46.47 -12.53 -14.53
C SER A 348 45.90 -11.23 -15.11
N GLY A 349 46.18 -10.06 -14.54
CA GLY A 349 45.67 -8.77 -15.03
C GLY A 349 46.65 -7.61 -14.80
N ASP A 350 46.41 -6.51 -15.51
CA ASP A 350 47.27 -5.33 -15.46
C ASP A 350 47.07 -4.55 -14.15
N LEU A 351 48.14 -4.34 -13.39
CA LEU A 351 48.12 -3.59 -12.14
C LEU A 351 48.22 -2.08 -12.40
N ILE A 352 47.17 -1.32 -12.07
CA ILE A 352 47.09 0.14 -12.32
C ILE A 352 47.60 0.97 -11.14
N ILE A 353 47.27 0.58 -9.91
CA ILE A 353 47.79 1.13 -8.64
C ILE A 353 47.74 0.06 -7.53
N GLY A 354 48.53 0.25 -6.48
CA GLY A 354 48.51 -0.59 -5.28
C GLY A 354 49.25 -1.92 -5.46
N GLY A 355 48.61 -3.02 -5.07
CA GLY A 355 49.16 -4.36 -5.20
C GLY A 355 50.10 -4.80 -4.06
N ALA A 356 50.17 -4.05 -2.96
CA ALA A 356 50.97 -4.41 -1.79
C ALA A 356 50.34 -3.98 -0.45
N ALA A 357 50.92 -4.44 0.66
CA ALA A 357 50.82 -3.75 1.93
C ALA A 357 51.70 -2.49 1.90
N PRO A 358 51.31 -1.38 2.56
CA PRO A 358 52.15 -0.19 2.66
C PRO A 358 53.37 -0.46 3.56
N SER A 359 54.54 0.06 3.18
CA SER A 359 55.82 -0.17 3.87
C SER A 359 56.21 0.91 4.88
N ASP A 360 55.38 1.94 5.05
CA ASP A 360 55.62 3.11 5.90
C ASP A 360 55.01 2.98 7.31
N ARG A 361 54.32 1.87 7.60
CA ARG A 361 53.52 1.67 8.83
C ARG A 361 53.46 0.21 9.28
N GLU A 362 53.20 0.05 10.57
CA GLU A 362 52.83 -1.24 11.19
C GLU A 362 51.32 -1.50 11.01
N GLY A 363 50.86 -2.74 11.27
CA GLY A 363 49.46 -3.14 11.20
C GLY A 363 49.04 -3.75 9.85
N TYR A 364 47.85 -4.33 9.81
CA TYR A 364 47.35 -5.16 8.71
C TYR A 364 46.78 -4.35 7.53
N TYR A 365 47.45 -3.26 7.14
CA TYR A 365 47.00 -2.39 6.05
C TYR A 365 47.23 -3.00 4.66
N ILE A 366 46.34 -2.66 3.72
CA ILE A 366 46.44 -3.00 2.29
C ILE A 366 46.21 -1.71 1.50
N GLN A 367 47.03 -1.48 0.46
CA GLN A 367 46.86 -0.36 -0.45
C GLN A 367 45.59 -0.51 -1.31
N PRO A 368 44.84 0.57 -1.57
CA PRO A 368 43.79 0.60 -2.60
C PRO A 368 44.35 0.07 -3.92
N THR A 369 43.78 -1.00 -4.45
CA THR A 369 44.34 -1.72 -5.60
C THR A 369 43.34 -1.83 -6.74
N ILE A 370 43.79 -1.49 -7.95
CA ILE A 370 43.02 -1.59 -9.19
C ILE A 370 43.74 -2.54 -10.15
N PHE A 371 43.02 -3.57 -10.61
CA PHE A 371 43.40 -4.39 -11.76
C PHE A 371 42.53 -4.08 -12.97
N THR A 372 43.08 -4.15 -14.17
CA THR A 372 42.36 -4.03 -15.46
C THR A 372 42.69 -5.22 -16.36
N ASN A 373 41.96 -5.37 -17.48
CA ASN A 373 42.19 -6.41 -18.51
C ASN A 373 42.27 -7.84 -17.97
N THR A 374 41.60 -8.12 -16.84
CA THR A 374 41.74 -9.39 -16.12
C THR A 374 40.79 -10.44 -16.73
N PRO A 375 41.25 -11.63 -17.17
CA PRO A 375 40.38 -12.65 -17.73
C PRO A 375 39.20 -13.01 -16.82
N GLU A 376 38.00 -13.13 -17.38
CA GLU A 376 36.78 -13.49 -16.63
C GLU A 376 36.90 -14.84 -15.90
N ASP A 377 37.80 -15.71 -16.35
CA ASP A 377 38.06 -17.01 -15.74
C ASP A 377 39.11 -17.00 -14.61
N ALA A 378 39.83 -15.89 -14.42
CA ALA A 378 40.88 -15.74 -13.41
C ALA A 378 40.33 -15.77 -11.97
N THR A 379 41.17 -16.24 -11.03
CA THR A 379 40.79 -16.39 -9.61
C THR A 379 40.30 -15.08 -9.00
N ILE A 380 40.94 -13.94 -9.28
CA ILE A 380 40.53 -12.65 -8.71
C ILE A 380 39.26 -12.05 -9.34
N MET A 381 38.80 -12.59 -10.48
CA MET A 381 37.49 -12.28 -11.06
C MET A 381 36.39 -13.19 -10.50
N LYS A 382 36.70 -14.45 -10.18
CA LYS A 382 35.73 -15.43 -9.63
C LYS A 382 35.55 -15.37 -8.11
N GLU A 383 36.63 -15.25 -7.34
CA GLU A 383 36.61 -15.41 -5.88
C GLU A 383 36.49 -14.08 -5.12
N GLU A 384 35.80 -14.11 -3.99
CA GLU A 384 35.69 -12.97 -3.07
C GLU A 384 37.05 -12.68 -2.40
N VAL A 385 37.55 -11.45 -2.57
CA VAL A 385 38.84 -10.98 -2.01
C VAL A 385 38.66 -10.43 -0.60
N PHE A 386 37.55 -9.74 -0.34
CA PHE A 386 37.18 -9.15 0.96
C PHE A 386 38.27 -8.21 1.51
N GLY A 387 38.72 -7.29 0.65
CA GLY A 387 39.71 -6.25 0.90
C GLY A 387 39.61 -5.17 -0.21
N PRO A 388 40.42 -4.09 -0.19
CA PRO A 388 40.21 -2.90 -1.01
C PRO A 388 40.76 -3.08 -2.44
N VAL A 389 40.19 -4.05 -3.17
CA VAL A 389 40.68 -4.54 -4.47
C VAL A 389 39.54 -4.62 -5.47
N VAL A 390 39.67 -3.92 -6.60
CA VAL A 390 38.68 -3.89 -7.68
C VAL A 390 39.28 -4.37 -9.01
N ASN A 391 38.49 -5.08 -9.80
CA ASN A 391 38.78 -5.36 -11.21
C ASN A 391 37.91 -4.45 -12.07
N ILE A 392 38.50 -3.72 -13.02
CA ILE A 392 37.79 -2.88 -13.98
C ILE A 392 38.03 -3.43 -15.38
N ASN A 393 37.02 -4.10 -15.94
CA ASN A 393 37.04 -4.69 -17.27
C ASN A 393 36.19 -3.88 -18.26
N VAL A 394 36.48 -4.07 -19.54
CA VAL A 394 35.79 -3.39 -20.65
C VAL A 394 34.76 -4.32 -21.31
N PHE A 395 33.66 -3.75 -21.80
CA PHE A 395 32.66 -4.43 -22.62
C PHE A 395 32.24 -3.59 -23.83
N LYS A 396 31.61 -4.22 -24.82
CA LYS A 396 31.12 -3.56 -26.05
C LYS A 396 29.61 -3.65 -26.23
N THR A 397 28.97 -4.76 -25.84
CA THR A 397 27.51 -4.92 -25.99
C THR A 397 26.81 -5.18 -24.66
N GLU A 398 25.51 -4.86 -24.64
CA GLU A 398 24.63 -5.03 -23.50
C GLU A 398 24.44 -6.52 -23.13
N GLU A 399 24.38 -7.38 -24.15
CA GLU A 399 24.25 -8.84 -24.01
C GLU A 399 25.55 -9.47 -23.47
N GLU A 400 26.70 -9.02 -23.98
CA GLU A 400 28.03 -9.45 -23.55
C GLU A 400 28.24 -9.18 -22.06
N VAL A 401 27.96 -7.96 -21.61
CA VAL A 401 28.21 -7.56 -20.23
C VAL A 401 27.20 -8.16 -19.25
N LEU A 402 25.94 -8.35 -19.67
CA LEU A 402 24.95 -9.05 -18.84
C LEU A 402 25.36 -10.52 -18.62
N ALA A 403 25.87 -11.19 -19.66
CA ALA A 403 26.42 -12.54 -19.54
C ALA A 403 27.65 -12.59 -18.62
N LYS A 404 28.62 -11.68 -18.78
CA LYS A 404 29.79 -11.55 -17.89
C LYS A 404 29.40 -11.28 -16.42
N ALA A 405 28.47 -10.35 -16.19
CA ALA A 405 27.98 -10.00 -14.86
C ALA A 405 27.38 -11.21 -14.14
N ASN A 406 26.57 -12.00 -14.84
CA ASN A 406 25.92 -13.21 -14.31
C ASN A 406 26.80 -14.46 -14.24
N ASN A 407 27.95 -14.50 -14.94
CA ASN A 407 28.88 -15.64 -14.98
C ASN A 407 29.67 -15.80 -13.66
N THR A 408 28.96 -16.13 -12.59
CA THR A 408 29.50 -16.37 -11.25
C THR A 408 28.51 -17.21 -10.43
N GLU A 409 29.04 -17.94 -9.43
CA GLU A 409 28.28 -18.65 -8.41
C GLU A 409 27.68 -17.72 -7.35
N TYR A 410 28.10 -16.46 -7.31
CA TYR A 410 27.60 -15.45 -6.40
C TYR A 410 26.37 -14.71 -6.97
N GLY A 411 25.63 -14.02 -6.10
CA GLY A 411 24.42 -13.29 -6.49
C GLY A 411 23.87 -12.38 -5.39
N LEU A 412 24.72 -11.72 -4.61
CA LEU A 412 24.27 -10.87 -3.50
C LEU A 412 23.70 -9.54 -3.99
N TYR A 413 24.56 -8.70 -4.58
CA TYR A 413 24.23 -7.34 -5.04
C TYR A 413 24.74 -7.15 -6.47
N ALA A 414 24.07 -6.32 -7.27
CA ALA A 414 24.56 -5.84 -8.57
C ALA A 414 24.10 -4.39 -8.82
N ALA A 415 24.81 -3.65 -9.69
CA ALA A 415 24.43 -2.28 -10.05
C ALA A 415 24.58 -2.02 -11.56
N VAL A 416 23.75 -1.12 -12.09
CA VAL A 416 23.85 -0.60 -13.45
C VAL A 416 23.71 0.93 -13.48
N TYR A 417 24.56 1.59 -14.25
CA TYR A 417 24.54 3.03 -14.48
C TYR A 417 24.24 3.31 -15.96
N THR A 418 23.11 3.97 -16.22
CA THR A 418 22.51 4.19 -17.54
C THR A 418 21.39 5.23 -17.40
N LYS A 419 21.27 6.18 -18.34
CA LYS A 419 20.12 7.11 -18.43
C LYS A 419 19.00 6.52 -19.29
N ASN A 420 19.30 5.56 -20.15
CA ASN A 420 18.31 4.76 -20.86
C ASN A 420 17.49 3.90 -19.88
N ILE A 421 16.18 4.20 -19.76
CA ILE A 421 15.26 3.53 -18.83
C ILE A 421 14.91 2.10 -19.26
N ASP A 422 14.79 1.83 -20.56
CA ASP A 422 14.53 0.46 -21.05
C ASP A 422 15.70 -0.46 -20.72
N ARG A 423 16.94 0.06 -20.82
CA ARG A 423 18.15 -0.64 -20.37
C ARG A 423 18.13 -0.87 -18.86
N ALA A 424 17.84 0.15 -18.06
CA ALA A 424 17.72 0.01 -16.61
C ALA A 424 16.75 -1.12 -16.23
N LEU A 425 15.59 -1.18 -16.88
CA LEU A 425 14.59 -2.25 -16.67
C LEU A 425 15.05 -3.62 -17.17
N ARG A 426 15.78 -3.70 -18.29
CA ARG A 426 16.39 -4.96 -18.77
C ARG A 426 17.45 -5.49 -17.81
N PHE A 427 18.33 -4.65 -17.26
CA PHE A 427 19.30 -5.06 -16.25
C PHE A 427 18.66 -5.38 -14.89
N ALA A 428 17.68 -4.60 -14.44
CA ALA A 428 16.93 -4.88 -13.21
C ALA A 428 16.18 -6.24 -13.27
N LYS A 429 15.77 -6.67 -14.47
CA LYS A 429 15.19 -8.00 -14.70
C LYS A 429 16.25 -9.10 -14.94
N GLY A 430 17.37 -8.75 -15.57
CA GLY A 430 18.34 -9.70 -16.12
C GLY A 430 19.51 -10.05 -15.19
N LEU A 431 19.86 -9.19 -14.24
CA LEU A 431 20.95 -9.45 -13.29
C LEU A 431 20.53 -10.47 -12.23
N GLU A 432 21.29 -11.54 -12.09
CA GLU A 432 21.01 -12.65 -11.16
C GLU A 432 21.49 -12.34 -9.73
N ALA A 433 21.03 -11.23 -9.17
CA ALA A 433 21.37 -10.76 -7.82
C ALA A 433 20.14 -10.48 -6.95
N GLY A 434 20.30 -10.66 -5.64
CA GLY A 434 19.26 -10.42 -4.64
C GLY A 434 18.87 -8.96 -4.44
N THR A 435 19.80 -8.05 -4.72
CA THR A 435 19.55 -6.61 -4.80
C THR A 435 20.18 -6.09 -6.09
N VAL A 436 19.38 -5.41 -6.92
CA VAL A 436 19.86 -4.75 -8.15
C VAL A 436 19.60 -3.26 -8.05
N ALA A 437 20.66 -2.47 -8.13
CA ALA A 437 20.62 -1.01 -8.05
C ALA A 437 20.73 -0.36 -9.44
N VAL A 438 20.10 0.80 -9.62
CA VAL A 438 20.08 1.56 -10.87
C VAL A 438 20.49 3.00 -10.57
N ASN A 439 21.59 3.46 -11.18
CA ASN A 439 22.19 4.78 -10.95
C ASN A 439 22.51 5.09 -9.47
N CYS A 440 22.76 4.04 -8.69
CA CYS A 440 23.30 4.01 -7.33
C CYS A 440 23.91 2.62 -7.09
N THR A 441 24.63 2.41 -5.97
CA THR A 441 25.19 1.09 -5.62
C THR A 441 25.46 0.92 -4.12
N SER A 442 25.96 -0.24 -3.72
CA SER A 442 26.41 -0.59 -2.36
C SER A 442 27.26 0.54 -1.75
N PRO A 443 26.99 0.97 -0.49
CA PRO A 443 26.11 0.31 0.49
C PRO A 443 24.64 0.77 0.46
N ALA A 444 24.14 1.40 -0.62
CA ALA A 444 22.74 1.82 -0.70
C ALA A 444 21.76 0.63 -0.69
N LEU A 445 20.72 0.71 0.13
CA LEU A 445 19.69 -0.31 0.31
C LEU A 445 18.31 0.35 0.50
N GLY A 446 17.25 -0.29 -0.02
CA GLY A 446 15.87 0.05 0.36
C GLY A 446 15.61 -0.36 1.81
N LYS A 447 15.14 0.55 2.66
CA LYS A 447 14.91 0.28 4.09
C LYS A 447 13.74 -0.67 4.33
N ASP A 448 12.79 -0.60 3.41
CA ASP A 448 11.52 -1.31 3.24
C ASP A 448 11.64 -2.54 2.31
N MET A 449 12.85 -2.90 1.87
CA MET A 449 13.10 -3.98 0.92
C MET A 449 13.88 -5.15 1.53
N PRO A 450 13.65 -6.39 1.07
CA PRO A 450 14.47 -7.52 1.44
C PRO A 450 15.88 -7.40 0.86
N PHE A 451 16.85 -7.88 1.62
CA PHE A 451 18.23 -8.11 1.22
C PHE A 451 18.53 -9.61 1.28
N GLY A 452 19.37 -10.10 0.38
CA GLY A 452 19.97 -11.43 0.54
C GLY A 452 20.19 -12.22 -0.74
N GLY A 453 21.11 -13.19 -0.70
CA GLY A 453 21.73 -13.74 -1.91
C GLY A 453 20.84 -14.57 -2.86
N TYR A 454 21.14 -14.46 -4.17
CA TYR A 454 20.91 -15.50 -5.17
C TYR A 454 22.07 -16.52 -5.16
N LYS A 455 21.86 -17.70 -5.77
CA LYS A 455 22.88 -18.75 -5.98
C LYS A 455 23.63 -19.10 -4.67
N SER A 456 24.96 -19.18 -4.69
CA SER A 456 25.80 -19.45 -3.52
C SER A 456 26.00 -18.24 -2.59
N SER A 457 25.36 -17.09 -2.84
CA SER A 457 25.41 -15.93 -1.93
C SER A 457 24.39 -15.99 -0.78
N GLY A 458 23.42 -16.91 -0.77
CA GLY A 458 22.51 -17.01 0.37
C GLY A 458 21.27 -17.90 0.20
N SER A 459 20.50 -18.04 1.28
CA SER A 459 19.21 -18.73 1.33
C SER A 459 18.33 -18.13 2.42
N GLY A 460 17.15 -17.62 2.05
CA GLY A 460 16.35 -16.72 2.90
C GLY A 460 16.58 -15.25 2.52
N ARG A 461 16.00 -14.33 3.29
CA ARG A 461 16.18 -12.87 3.12
C ARG A 461 16.12 -12.17 4.48
N GLU A 462 16.99 -11.21 4.73
CA GLU A 462 16.88 -10.26 5.85
C GLU A 462 16.33 -8.90 5.34
N GLY A 463 16.18 -7.89 6.19
CA GLY A 463 15.78 -6.54 5.78
C GLY A 463 14.34 -6.18 6.14
N GLU A 464 13.42 -6.37 5.19
CA GLU A 464 11.98 -6.03 5.28
C GLU A 464 11.25 -6.94 6.30
N PRO A 465 10.24 -6.43 7.03
CA PRO A 465 9.52 -7.17 8.06
C PRO A 465 8.92 -8.50 7.62
N TYR A 466 8.05 -8.53 6.61
CA TYR A 466 7.37 -9.74 6.16
C TYR A 466 8.39 -10.84 5.80
N TYR A 467 9.42 -10.55 4.99
CA TYR A 467 10.45 -11.54 4.67
C TYR A 467 11.25 -11.99 5.90
N SER A 468 11.70 -11.05 6.73
CA SER A 468 12.61 -11.37 7.85
C SER A 468 11.92 -12.11 8.99
N LEU A 469 10.70 -11.71 9.34
CA LEU A 469 9.88 -12.35 10.38
C LEU A 469 9.44 -13.76 9.95
N ASN A 470 9.18 -13.97 8.65
CA ASN A 470 8.84 -15.29 8.10
C ASN A 470 9.94 -16.34 8.29
N ASN A 471 11.22 -15.95 8.36
CA ASN A 471 12.33 -16.88 8.64
C ASN A 471 12.29 -17.47 10.06
N PHE A 472 11.52 -16.88 10.98
CA PHE A 472 11.52 -17.27 12.39
C PHE A 472 10.15 -17.80 12.86
N LEU A 473 9.29 -18.18 11.91
CA LEU A 473 7.91 -18.62 12.13
C LEU A 473 7.59 -19.92 11.37
N GLU A 474 7.38 -21.01 12.12
CA GLU A 474 6.81 -22.26 11.60
C GLU A 474 5.37 -22.04 11.10
N THR A 475 4.94 -22.84 10.11
CA THR A 475 3.59 -22.80 9.53
C THR A 475 2.82 -24.08 9.86
N LYS A 476 1.92 -24.02 10.86
CA LYS A 476 1.09 -25.15 11.27
C LYS A 476 -0.29 -25.09 10.62
N SER A 477 -0.64 -26.06 9.78
CA SER A 477 -2.02 -26.25 9.31
C SER A 477 -2.91 -26.82 10.42
N TYR A 478 -3.95 -26.08 10.79
CA TYR A 478 -5.05 -26.50 11.65
C TYR A 478 -6.29 -26.82 10.79
N LEU A 479 -6.98 -27.90 11.16
CA LEU A 479 -8.14 -28.45 10.47
C LEU A 479 -9.21 -28.80 11.50
N ALA A 480 -10.32 -28.05 11.52
CA ALA A 480 -11.47 -28.35 12.37
C ALA A 480 -12.66 -28.79 11.50
N ARG A 481 -13.32 -29.89 11.89
CA ARG A 481 -14.60 -30.29 11.29
C ARG A 481 -15.72 -29.48 11.93
N ALA A 482 -16.58 -28.87 11.11
CA ALA A 482 -17.86 -28.34 11.58
C ALA A 482 -18.87 -29.49 11.76
N GLY A 483 -19.48 -29.59 12.94
CA GLY A 483 -20.62 -30.50 13.18
C GLY A 483 -21.95 -29.83 12.82
N THR A 484 -23.04 -30.54 12.53
CA THR A 484 -23.20 -32.00 12.38
C THR A 484 -24.14 -32.30 11.21
N ALA A 485 -23.73 -33.22 10.33
CA ALA A 485 -24.62 -33.90 9.39
C ALA A 485 -24.31 -35.42 9.43
N PRO A 486 -25.26 -36.30 9.06
CA PRO A 486 -25.03 -37.74 9.09
C PRO A 486 -23.84 -38.15 8.22
N ALA A 487 -23.14 -39.22 8.62
CA ALA A 487 -22.18 -39.86 7.74
C ALA A 487 -22.93 -40.43 6.52
N LEU A 488 -22.65 -39.90 5.32
CA LEU A 488 -23.08 -40.53 4.08
C LEU A 488 -22.42 -41.91 4.00
N GLU A 489 -23.23 -42.96 3.99
CA GLU A 489 -22.74 -44.31 3.74
C GLU A 489 -22.09 -44.40 2.34
N PRO A 490 -21.05 -45.23 2.15
CA PRO A 490 -20.44 -45.42 0.85
C PRO A 490 -21.43 -46.10 -0.10
N HIS A 491 -22.09 -45.31 -0.96
CA HIS A 491 -23.14 -45.77 -1.85
C HIS A 491 -22.75 -47.04 -2.62
N ALA A 492 -23.58 -48.07 -2.48
CA ALA A 492 -23.34 -49.38 -3.06
C ALA A 492 -23.23 -49.35 -4.58
N ARG A 493 -22.30 -50.15 -5.13
CA ARG A 493 -22.21 -50.39 -6.58
C ARG A 493 -23.42 -51.22 -7.03
N SER A 494 -24.18 -50.70 -7.99
CA SER A 494 -25.27 -51.46 -8.63
C SER A 494 -24.69 -52.58 -9.53
N PRO A 495 -25.35 -53.76 -9.66
CA PRO A 495 -24.68 -54.97 -10.14
C PRO A 495 -24.94 -55.34 -11.61
N HIS A 496 -23.88 -55.53 -12.41
CA HIS A 496 -23.76 -56.40 -13.59
C HIS A 496 -22.25 -56.51 -13.93
N ARG A 497 -21.68 -57.62 -14.42
CA ARG A 497 -22.19 -58.98 -14.70
C ARG A 497 -21.03 -60.00 -14.58
N ASP A 498 -21.35 -61.20 -14.09
CA ASP A 498 -20.77 -62.53 -14.35
C ASP A 498 -19.25 -62.69 -14.66
N GLY A 499 -18.52 -63.45 -13.84
CA GLY A 499 -17.19 -63.99 -14.22
C GLY A 499 -16.23 -64.40 -13.09
N ASN A 500 -16.45 -65.58 -12.48
CA ASN A 500 -15.52 -66.38 -11.64
C ASN A 500 -14.62 -65.68 -10.57
N GLY A 501 -14.78 -66.06 -9.31
CA GLY A 501 -13.70 -66.01 -8.30
C GLY A 501 -12.90 -67.33 -8.25
N PRO A 502 -12.02 -67.55 -7.24
CA PRO A 502 -11.64 -66.67 -6.12
C PRO A 502 -10.10 -66.40 -6.08
N ILE A 503 -9.56 -65.91 -4.94
CA ILE A 503 -8.22 -66.20 -4.32
C ILE A 503 -7.47 -64.98 -3.71
N THR A 504 -7.51 -64.89 -2.37
CA THR A 504 -6.50 -64.28 -1.43
C THR A 504 -6.21 -62.76 -1.43
N MET A 505 -5.41 -62.33 -0.44
CA MET A 505 -5.22 -60.94 0.03
C MET A 505 -3.83 -60.34 -0.24
N SER A 506 -3.79 -59.02 -0.51
CA SER A 506 -2.71 -58.06 -0.16
C SER A 506 -1.34 -58.21 -0.86
N PRO A 507 -0.41 -57.21 -0.81
CA PRO A 507 -0.49 -55.85 -0.23
C PRO A 507 -0.08 -54.67 -1.17
N ARG A 508 -0.50 -53.44 -0.77
CA ARG A 508 0.09 -52.07 -0.95
C ARG A 508 1.06 -51.70 -2.11
N ARG A 509 0.85 -50.46 -2.60
CA ARG A 509 1.72 -49.57 -3.45
C ARG A 509 1.76 -49.96 -4.95
N ASN A 510 1.97 -49.05 -5.91
CA ASN A 510 2.73 -47.78 -5.93
C ASN A 510 2.01 -46.59 -6.63
N VAL A 511 2.59 -45.40 -6.50
CA VAL A 511 2.45 -44.30 -7.47
C VAL A 511 3.41 -44.57 -8.65
N VAL A 512 2.95 -44.34 -9.88
CA VAL A 512 3.75 -44.41 -11.12
C VAL A 512 3.34 -43.20 -11.98
N ASP A 513 4.26 -42.67 -12.78
CA ASP A 513 4.06 -41.60 -13.78
C ASP A 513 3.43 -40.27 -13.30
N GLY A 514 3.69 -39.91 -12.05
CA GLY A 514 3.93 -38.51 -11.66
C GLY A 514 2.74 -37.54 -11.51
N LYS A 515 1.50 -37.94 -11.85
CA LYS A 515 0.30 -37.08 -11.70
C LYS A 515 -0.98 -37.84 -11.34
N VAL A 516 -1.59 -37.48 -10.20
CA VAL A 516 -3.05 -37.35 -9.90
C VAL A 516 -3.09 -36.46 -8.62
N GLU A 517 -3.27 -35.14 -8.65
CA GLU A 517 -4.45 -34.32 -9.03
C GLU A 517 -5.72 -34.59 -8.21
N SER A 518 -6.36 -33.52 -7.74
CA SER A 518 -7.33 -33.51 -6.63
C SER A 518 -8.61 -32.73 -6.96
N PRO A 519 -9.73 -33.01 -6.27
CA PRO A 519 -10.81 -32.02 -6.12
C PRO A 519 -11.21 -31.72 -4.66
N THR A 520 -11.40 -30.43 -4.37
CA THR A 520 -12.02 -29.81 -3.18
C THR A 520 -13.54 -29.62 -3.35
N PHE A 521 -14.32 -29.34 -2.28
CA PHE A 521 -15.53 -28.46 -2.31
C PHE A 521 -16.26 -28.19 -0.94
N GLN A 522 -15.96 -27.04 -0.30
CA GLN A 522 -16.82 -26.09 0.47
C GLN A 522 -17.58 -26.42 1.80
N GLN A 523 -17.35 -25.56 2.83
CA GLN A 523 -18.28 -24.81 3.74
C GLN A 523 -19.42 -25.54 4.52
N ASN A 524 -20.01 -25.08 5.65
CA ASN A 524 -20.32 -23.75 6.28
C ASN A 524 -20.68 -23.97 7.81
N ARG A 525 -21.09 -23.07 8.74
CA ARG A 525 -21.24 -21.59 8.97
C ARG A 525 -21.42 -21.29 10.50
N ALA A 526 -21.38 -20.01 10.93
CA ALA A 526 -21.52 -19.43 12.31
C ALA A 526 -22.99 -19.25 12.84
N PRO A 527 -23.37 -18.57 13.99
CA PRO A 527 -23.17 -17.08 14.22
C PRO A 527 -23.31 -16.37 15.64
N SER A 528 -22.95 -15.04 15.66
CA SER A 528 -23.43 -13.82 16.43
C SER A 528 -22.62 -13.18 17.64
N ALA A 529 -22.88 -11.91 18.08
CA ALA A 529 -22.04 -11.06 19.02
C ALA A 529 -22.45 -11.03 20.54
N SER A 530 -22.55 -9.97 21.40
CA SER A 530 -22.50 -8.47 21.37
C SER A 530 -22.37 -7.90 22.84
N ASP A 531 -22.00 -6.62 23.11
CA ASP A 531 -21.83 -6.03 24.50
C ASP A 531 -21.86 -4.45 24.59
N ASP A 532 -21.80 -3.81 25.80
CA ASP A 532 -21.88 -2.32 26.13
C ASP A 532 -21.33 -1.99 27.59
N ALA A 533 -21.02 -0.81 28.20
CA ALA A 533 -20.98 0.67 27.92
C ALA A 533 -20.18 1.52 29.02
N ILE A 534 -20.30 2.88 29.09
CA ILE A 534 -19.56 3.90 29.99
C ILE A 534 -20.51 4.83 30.85
N PRO A 535 -20.13 5.72 31.84
CA PRO A 535 -19.81 7.18 31.60
C PRO A 535 -19.08 8.12 32.66
N ASP A 536 -18.35 9.14 32.12
CA ASP A 536 -18.29 10.64 32.21
C ASP A 536 -18.63 11.62 33.41
N GLU A 537 -18.00 12.84 33.36
CA GLU A 537 -18.61 14.22 33.14
C GLU A 537 -18.37 15.46 34.11
N ALA A 538 -18.33 16.69 33.53
CA ALA A 538 -18.11 18.11 33.98
C ALA A 538 -16.74 18.64 34.57
N ALA A 539 -16.10 19.81 34.22
CA ALA A 539 -15.90 20.62 32.99
C ALA A 539 -14.89 21.84 33.14
N THR A 540 -14.24 22.31 32.06
CA THR A 540 -13.64 23.66 31.68
C THR A 540 -12.20 24.21 32.03
N PRO A 541 -11.56 25.03 31.10
CA PRO A 541 -10.21 25.70 31.19
C PRO A 541 -10.29 27.28 31.26
N PRO A 542 -9.39 28.19 30.73
CA PRO A 542 -8.03 28.15 30.08
C PRO A 542 -7.01 29.32 30.40
N ASP A 543 -5.82 29.37 29.74
CA ASP A 543 -5.06 30.61 29.37
C ASP A 543 -4.16 30.42 28.10
N ALA A 544 -3.64 31.47 27.43
CA ALA A 544 -3.19 31.39 26.01
C ALA A 544 -1.82 32.01 25.59
N GLU A 545 -1.05 31.30 24.75
CA GLU A 545 0.05 31.85 23.89
C GLU A 545 0.31 30.93 22.65
N PRO A 546 1.22 31.27 21.73
CA PRO A 546 0.94 31.67 20.34
C PRO A 546 0.41 30.57 19.40
N VAL A 547 -0.27 31.01 18.33
CA VAL A 547 -0.80 30.14 17.26
C VAL A 547 0.31 29.36 16.55
N VAL A 548 0.20 28.04 16.56
CA VAL A 548 1.01 27.10 15.76
C VAL A 548 0.08 26.46 14.73
N GLU A 549 0.49 26.45 13.46
CA GLU A 549 -0.25 25.82 12.35
C GLU A 549 -0.50 24.33 12.65
N SER A 550 -1.76 23.88 12.51
CA SER A 550 -2.13 22.51 12.83
C SER A 550 -1.84 21.58 11.66
N VAL A 551 -1.66 20.28 11.95
CA VAL A 551 -1.45 19.30 10.88
C VAL A 551 -2.68 19.13 9.98
N ASN A 552 -3.88 19.54 10.41
CA ASN A 552 -5.06 19.61 9.53
C ASN A 552 -4.88 20.63 8.40
N ASP A 553 -4.18 21.74 8.66
CA ASP A 553 -3.97 22.84 7.71
C ASP A 553 -2.95 22.45 6.61
N LEU A 554 -2.19 21.37 6.81
CA LEU A 554 -1.29 20.78 5.82
C LEU A 554 -2.00 19.84 4.82
N HIS A 555 -3.27 19.48 5.05
CA HIS A 555 -4.02 18.66 4.09
C HIS A 555 -4.47 19.46 2.85
N GLU A 556 -4.70 20.77 2.99
CA GLU A 556 -5.17 21.64 1.91
C GLU A 556 -4.12 21.99 0.83
N PRO A 557 -2.81 22.13 1.13
CA PRO A 557 -1.80 22.48 0.11
C PRO A 557 -0.97 21.29 -0.42
N LEU A 558 -0.92 20.15 0.29
CA LEU A 558 0.01 19.06 -0.03
C LEU A 558 -0.65 17.71 -0.41
N GLY A 559 -1.72 17.30 0.28
CA GLY A 559 -2.37 16.00 0.04
C GLY A 559 -1.66 14.80 0.70
N CYS A 560 -2.10 13.58 0.38
CA CYS A 560 -1.82 12.39 1.19
C CYS A 560 -1.51 11.12 0.37
N MET A 561 -0.88 10.12 1.02
CA MET A 561 -0.68 8.77 0.47
C MET A 561 -1.71 7.79 1.03
N MET A 562 -2.68 7.38 0.21
CA MET A 562 -3.75 6.45 0.55
C MET A 562 -3.47 5.01 0.09
N LYS A 563 -3.91 4.02 0.86
CA LYS A 563 -3.75 2.60 0.52
C LYS A 563 -4.94 2.10 -0.31
N ASP A 564 -4.68 1.59 -1.53
CA ASP A 564 -5.73 1.10 -2.43
C ASP A 564 -6.36 -0.23 -1.98
N SER A 565 -7.44 -0.64 -2.65
CA SER A 565 -8.16 -1.92 -2.47
C SER A 565 -7.30 -3.19 -2.60
N ARG A 566 -6.03 -3.06 -2.98
CA ARG A 566 -5.05 -4.14 -3.12
C ARG A 566 -3.83 -3.93 -2.22
N GLY A 567 -3.93 -3.04 -1.23
CA GLY A 567 -2.91 -2.79 -0.22
C GLY A 567 -1.76 -1.87 -0.65
N ARG A 568 -1.85 -1.18 -1.80
CA ARG A 568 -0.75 -0.36 -2.35
C ARG A 568 -0.99 1.13 -2.17
N PHE A 569 0.01 1.85 -1.70
CA PHE A 569 -0.09 3.30 -1.48
C PHE A 569 -0.15 4.10 -2.80
N ARG A 570 -0.97 5.15 -2.83
CA ARG A 570 -1.34 6.02 -3.96
C ARG A 570 -1.37 7.47 -3.50
N TYR A 571 -0.84 8.38 -4.30
CA TYR A 571 -0.86 9.80 -3.99
C TYR A 571 -2.19 10.44 -4.37
N VAL A 572 -2.83 11.14 -3.43
CA VAL A 572 -4.03 11.94 -3.63
C VAL A 572 -3.67 13.38 -3.29
N GLY A 573 -3.42 14.19 -4.32
CA GLY A 573 -2.95 15.57 -4.16
C GLY A 573 -4.00 16.48 -3.54
N ALA A 574 -3.54 17.52 -2.84
CA ALA A 574 -4.36 18.43 -2.04
C ALA A 574 -5.55 19.02 -2.79
N HIS A 575 -5.28 19.65 -3.93
CA HIS A 575 -6.30 20.18 -4.84
C HIS A 575 -6.80 19.07 -5.77
N SER A 576 -7.45 18.03 -5.22
CA SER A 576 -8.10 16.97 -6.00
C SER A 576 -9.42 17.44 -6.67
N GLU A 577 -9.41 18.65 -7.20
CA GLU A 577 -10.43 19.12 -8.13
C GLU A 577 -10.33 18.42 -9.50
N ILE A 578 -9.12 17.95 -9.79
CA ILE A 578 -8.79 17.07 -10.89
C ILE A 578 -8.74 15.64 -10.33
N PRO A 579 -9.62 14.72 -10.73
CA PRO A 579 -9.60 13.37 -10.18
C PRO A 579 -8.31 12.63 -10.58
N PHE A 580 -7.83 11.77 -9.67
CA PHE A 580 -6.54 11.06 -9.65
C PHE A 580 -5.89 10.68 -11.01
N ASN A 581 -6.69 10.29 -12.00
CA ASN A 581 -6.21 9.77 -13.27
C ASN A 581 -5.81 10.84 -14.33
N ALA A 582 -6.12 12.13 -14.19
CA ALA A 582 -5.80 13.12 -15.23
C ALA A 582 -4.29 13.35 -15.37
N ALA A 583 -3.60 13.46 -14.24
CA ALA A 583 -2.14 13.59 -14.17
C ALA A 583 -1.40 12.40 -14.79
N VAL A 584 -2.09 11.27 -14.98
CA VAL A 584 -1.56 10.07 -15.65
C VAL A 584 -1.77 10.13 -17.18
N CYS A 585 -2.76 10.91 -17.65
CA CYS A 585 -3.41 10.70 -18.95
C CYS A 585 -3.44 11.93 -19.89
N SER A 586 -2.92 13.08 -19.44
CA SER A 586 -2.35 14.09 -20.35
C SER A 586 -1.08 13.61 -21.07
N MET A 587 -0.59 12.41 -20.75
CA MET A 587 0.74 11.92 -21.10
C MET A 587 0.77 10.80 -22.17
N GLY A 588 0.31 11.05 -23.41
CA GLY A 588 0.81 10.25 -24.55
C GLY A 588 -0.02 10.05 -25.82
N ASN A 589 -0.09 11.07 -26.68
CA ASN A 589 -0.10 10.99 -28.16
C ASN A 589 0.31 12.39 -28.70
N ALA A 590 1.19 12.61 -29.68
CA ALA A 590 2.27 11.85 -30.30
C ALA A 590 3.18 12.86 -31.06
N PRO A 591 4.45 12.57 -31.45
CA PRO A 591 5.14 11.28 -31.39
C PRO A 591 6.44 11.31 -30.54
N ARG A 592 6.38 10.67 -29.37
CA ARG A 592 7.48 9.96 -28.70
C ARG A 592 8.84 10.68 -28.49
N LYS A 593 8.79 11.95 -28.11
CA LYS A 593 9.39 12.30 -26.80
C LYS A 593 8.40 11.80 -25.73
N ASN A 594 8.86 11.34 -24.57
CA ASN A 594 7.97 10.99 -23.46
C ASN A 594 8.16 11.99 -22.29
N PRO A 595 7.44 13.13 -22.28
CA PRO A 595 7.68 14.23 -21.36
C PRO A 595 6.88 14.03 -20.07
N ASN A 596 7.05 12.87 -19.41
CA ASN A 596 6.29 12.50 -18.21
C ASN A 596 6.80 13.21 -16.94
N ILE A 597 7.08 14.50 -17.08
CA ILE A 597 7.60 15.40 -16.05
C ILE A 597 6.87 16.74 -16.20
N ILE A 598 6.06 17.07 -15.19
CA ILE A 598 6.15 18.40 -14.59
C ILE A 598 6.75 18.20 -13.20
N SER A 599 7.69 19.08 -12.86
CA SER A 599 8.57 18.97 -11.69
C SER A 599 7.84 19.26 -10.37
N PRO A 600 8.37 18.81 -9.21
CA PRO A 600 7.62 18.85 -7.95
C PRO A 600 7.56 20.26 -7.33
N PRO A 601 6.56 20.51 -6.44
CA PRO A 601 6.63 21.55 -5.43
C PRO A 601 7.90 21.40 -4.57
N LYS A 602 8.35 22.51 -3.96
CA LYS A 602 9.65 22.56 -3.28
C LYS A 602 9.66 21.80 -1.95
N VAL A 603 10.88 21.44 -1.54
CA VAL A 603 11.23 20.66 -0.35
C VAL A 603 10.55 21.18 0.93
N GLY A 604 9.55 20.44 1.40
CA GLY A 604 9.17 20.33 2.80
C GLY A 604 9.56 18.95 3.33
N SER A 605 9.88 18.83 4.63
CA SER A 605 10.24 17.55 5.23
C SER A 605 9.03 16.63 5.37
N TYR A 606 9.08 15.44 4.76
CA TYR A 606 8.11 14.36 4.97
C TYR A 606 8.73 13.17 5.73
N PRO A 607 7.98 12.47 6.61
CA PRO A 607 6.60 12.77 7.01
C PRO A 607 6.51 14.15 7.71
N PRO A 608 5.33 14.78 7.75
CA PRO A 608 5.14 15.96 8.58
C PRO A 608 5.57 15.63 10.01
N ALA A 609 6.06 16.63 10.75
CA ALA A 609 6.10 16.48 12.19
C ALA A 609 4.67 16.15 12.65
N LEU A 610 4.52 15.21 13.58
CA LEU A 610 3.28 15.09 14.35
C LEU A 610 2.97 16.47 14.93
N PRO A 611 1.69 16.89 14.99
CA PRO A 611 1.38 18.12 15.68
C PRO A 611 1.91 17.97 17.11
N THR A 612 2.66 18.95 17.59
CA THR A 612 3.01 19.01 19.02
C THR A 612 1.70 18.85 19.79
N PRO A 613 1.61 17.95 20.79
CA PRO A 613 0.43 17.89 21.62
C PRO A 613 0.14 19.31 22.13
N SER A 614 -1.08 19.81 21.93
CA SER A 614 -1.49 21.07 22.53
C SER A 614 -1.11 21.04 24.00
N PRO A 615 -0.56 22.13 24.58
CA PRO A 615 -0.24 22.15 26.01
C PRO A 615 -1.48 21.69 26.77
N SER A 616 -1.26 20.75 27.69
CA SER A 616 -2.35 20.01 28.34
C SER A 616 -3.36 20.98 28.94
N VAL A 617 -4.54 21.05 28.34
CA VAL A 617 -5.70 21.70 28.94
C VAL A 617 -5.96 20.98 30.26
N ASP A 618 -6.10 21.75 31.34
CA ASP A 618 -5.82 21.26 32.70
C ASP A 618 -6.66 20.06 33.13
N SER A 619 -6.05 19.20 33.95
CA SER A 619 -6.58 17.90 34.37
C SER A 619 -7.65 17.99 35.48
N ASP A 620 -8.50 19.02 35.43
CA ASP A 620 -9.61 19.28 36.38
C ASP A 620 -10.93 19.62 35.64
N ALA A 621 -11.05 19.17 34.38
CA ALA A 621 -12.07 19.57 33.43
C ALA A 621 -12.67 18.37 32.65
N HIS A 622 -13.65 17.65 33.21
CA HIS A 622 -14.35 16.59 32.45
C HIS A 622 -15.30 17.23 31.39
N ASP A 623 -14.89 17.54 30.16
CA ASP A 623 -15.77 18.33 29.28
C ASP A 623 -17.00 17.59 28.72
N ARG A 624 -18.18 18.22 28.89
CA ARG A 624 -19.49 17.77 28.38
C ARG A 624 -19.59 18.04 26.88
N PHE A 625 -19.99 17.02 26.11
CA PHE A 625 -20.24 17.18 24.67
C PHE A 625 -21.27 18.28 24.36
N TYR A 626 -20.95 19.15 23.41
CA TYR A 626 -21.92 20.12 22.87
C TYR A 626 -23.06 19.40 22.15
N LEU A 627 -24.28 19.89 22.31
CA LEU A 627 -25.46 19.52 21.52
C LEU A 627 -26.26 20.81 21.20
N PRO A 628 -26.83 20.96 19.99
CA PRO A 628 -27.78 22.03 19.70
C PRO A 628 -29.05 21.91 20.56
N SER A 629 -29.97 22.87 20.47
CA SER A 629 -31.28 22.73 21.10
C SER A 629 -32.02 21.51 20.55
N ARG A 630 -32.86 20.85 21.35
CA ARG A 630 -33.49 19.57 20.95
C ARG A 630 -34.31 19.70 19.67
N GLU A 631 -35.10 20.77 19.55
CA GLU A 631 -35.92 21.07 18.36
C GLU A 631 -35.07 21.24 17.10
N LEU A 632 -33.86 21.79 17.24
CA LEU A 632 -32.90 21.97 16.16
C LEU A 632 -32.15 20.67 15.81
N GLY A 633 -31.78 19.88 16.82
CA GLY A 633 -31.22 18.55 16.64
C GLY A 633 -32.17 17.61 15.90
N ASP A 634 -33.46 17.61 16.26
CA ASP A 634 -34.50 16.85 15.55
C ASP A 634 -34.68 17.34 14.11
N PHE A 635 -34.58 18.65 13.85
CA PHE A 635 -34.61 19.21 12.48
C PHE A 635 -33.42 18.71 11.63
N TYR A 636 -32.20 18.79 12.14
CA TYR A 636 -30.99 18.27 11.46
C TYR A 636 -31.06 16.75 11.23
N ILE A 637 -31.62 16.01 12.19
CA ILE A 637 -31.86 14.57 12.08
C ILE A 637 -32.90 14.24 11.00
N SER A 638 -34.02 14.97 10.92
CA SER A 638 -35.04 14.75 9.87
C SER A 638 -34.41 14.92 8.49
N ARG A 639 -33.67 16.01 8.29
CA ARG A 639 -32.94 16.29 7.05
C ARG A 639 -31.98 15.15 6.66
N PHE A 640 -31.18 14.64 7.60
CA PHE A 640 -30.30 13.50 7.35
C PHE A 640 -31.06 12.21 7.02
N LEU A 641 -32.18 11.93 7.69
CA LEU A 641 -32.99 10.74 7.44
C LEU A 641 -33.69 10.78 6.09
N GLU A 642 -34.18 11.95 5.68
CA GLU A 642 -34.95 12.18 4.46
C GLU A 642 -34.07 12.26 3.21
N ASP A 643 -32.91 12.92 3.29
CA ASP A 643 -32.05 13.20 2.13
C ASP A 643 -30.91 12.19 1.93
N VAL A 644 -30.33 11.69 3.03
CA VAL A 644 -29.10 10.89 3.02
C VAL A 644 -29.37 9.43 3.36
N HIS A 645 -29.96 9.15 4.53
CA HIS A 645 -30.17 7.78 5.03
C HIS A 645 -31.10 6.94 4.14
N CYS A 646 -32.05 7.61 3.48
CA CYS A 646 -32.97 7.05 2.48
C CYS A 646 -32.27 6.28 1.33
N THR A 647 -31.00 6.61 1.08
CA THR A 647 -30.12 5.94 0.10
C THR A 647 -28.91 5.29 0.78
N HIS A 648 -28.43 5.86 1.88
CA HIS A 648 -27.24 5.45 2.61
C HIS A 648 -27.58 5.01 4.05
N TRP A 649 -28.07 3.78 4.18
CA TRP A 649 -28.51 3.26 5.48
C TRP A 649 -27.32 2.97 6.41
N PHE A 650 -27.30 3.60 7.59
CA PHE A 650 -26.28 3.38 8.63
C PHE A 650 -26.83 2.79 9.94
N TYR A 651 -28.08 3.12 10.28
CA TYR A 651 -28.75 2.78 11.54
C TYR A 651 -30.21 2.38 11.32
N SER A 652 -30.78 1.52 12.16
CA SER A 652 -32.24 1.35 12.26
C SER A 652 -32.86 2.60 12.89
N ILE A 653 -33.91 3.15 12.30
CA ILE A 653 -34.52 4.44 12.72
C ILE A 653 -34.92 4.39 14.21
N GLU A 654 -35.56 3.31 14.65
CA GLU A 654 -35.94 3.09 16.06
C GLU A 654 -34.73 3.17 17.00
N THR A 655 -33.64 2.47 16.68
CA THR A 655 -32.40 2.45 17.46
C THR A 655 -31.68 3.79 17.42
N PHE A 656 -31.71 4.48 16.27
CA PHE A 656 -31.11 5.80 16.10
C PHE A 656 -31.79 6.85 16.97
N LEU A 657 -33.13 6.97 16.85
CA LEU A 657 -33.90 7.92 17.65
C LEU A 657 -33.82 7.61 19.14
N TYR A 658 -33.83 6.33 19.53
CA TYR A 658 -33.62 5.94 20.93
C TYR A 658 -32.25 6.36 21.48
N ARG A 659 -31.17 6.23 20.70
CA ARG A 659 -29.83 6.71 21.10
C ARG A 659 -29.78 8.24 21.18
N VAL A 660 -30.44 8.95 20.26
CA VAL A 660 -30.59 10.42 20.31
C VAL A 660 -31.35 10.83 21.58
N ASP A 661 -32.46 10.18 21.91
CA ASP A 661 -33.25 10.46 23.12
C ASP A 661 -32.44 10.23 24.41
N ASN A 662 -31.67 9.14 24.50
CA ASN A 662 -30.78 8.90 25.63
C ASN A 662 -29.68 9.98 25.73
N THR A 663 -29.06 10.34 24.59
CA THR A 663 -28.00 11.37 24.50
C THR A 663 -28.53 12.74 24.96
N TYR A 664 -29.70 13.16 24.48
CA TYR A 664 -30.31 14.44 24.84
C TYR A 664 -30.90 14.49 26.26
N SER A 665 -31.28 13.35 26.84
CA SER A 665 -31.89 13.31 28.17
C SER A 665 -30.89 12.98 29.30
N GLY A 666 -29.63 12.69 28.97
CA GLY A 666 -28.61 12.26 29.94
C GLY A 666 -28.96 10.92 30.62
N LYS A 667 -29.72 10.06 29.94
CA LYS A 667 -30.25 8.81 30.51
C LYS A 667 -29.59 7.59 29.87
N GLY A 668 -28.58 7.07 30.55
CA GLY A 668 -27.93 5.82 30.21
C GLY A 668 -26.42 5.95 30.32
N SER A 669 -25.74 5.16 29.50
CA SER A 669 -24.34 5.39 29.21
C SER A 669 -24.14 6.63 28.35
N SER A 670 -22.99 7.27 28.52
CA SER A 670 -22.57 8.40 27.71
C SER A 670 -22.33 7.99 26.26
N PRO A 671 -22.46 8.96 25.34
CA PRO A 671 -22.16 8.71 23.94
C PRO A 671 -20.65 8.44 23.76
N SER A 672 -20.30 7.34 23.07
CA SER A 672 -18.91 7.05 22.68
C SER A 672 -18.38 8.08 21.69
N SER A 673 -17.06 8.15 21.51
CA SER A 673 -16.41 9.10 20.58
C SER A 673 -16.91 8.87 19.16
N SER A 674 -17.11 7.61 18.75
CA SER A 674 -17.70 7.25 17.45
C SER A 674 -19.16 7.64 17.30
N TRP A 675 -19.97 7.50 18.35
CA TRP A 675 -21.37 7.95 18.30
C TRP A 675 -21.47 9.47 18.24
N MET A 676 -20.67 10.21 19.01
CA MET A 676 -20.58 11.67 18.89
C MET A 676 -20.01 12.12 17.54
N CYS A 677 -18.99 11.45 17.01
CA CYS A 677 -18.47 11.75 15.67
C CYS A 677 -19.53 11.51 14.58
N SER A 678 -20.35 10.46 14.71
CA SER A 678 -21.52 10.25 13.84
C SER A 678 -22.54 11.38 14.00
N LEU A 679 -22.90 11.74 15.24
CA LEU A 679 -23.93 12.73 15.53
C LEU A 679 -23.51 14.15 15.11
N TYR A 680 -22.24 14.54 15.33
CA TYR A 680 -21.67 15.79 14.80
C TYR A 680 -21.58 15.78 13.27
N SER A 681 -21.29 14.64 12.62
CA SER A 681 -21.32 14.56 11.16
C SER A 681 -22.76 14.68 10.62
N ILE A 682 -23.77 14.20 11.35
CA ILE A 682 -25.20 14.39 11.04
C ILE A 682 -25.61 15.85 11.23
N PHE A 683 -25.20 16.49 12.32
CA PHE A 683 -25.46 17.92 12.54
C PHE A 683 -24.75 18.78 11.49
N ALA A 684 -23.51 18.48 11.10
CA ALA A 684 -22.84 19.17 10.00
C ALA A 684 -23.62 19.11 8.68
N ILE A 685 -24.22 17.96 8.37
CA ILE A 685 -25.06 17.76 7.18
C ILE A 685 -26.38 18.54 7.32
N GLY A 686 -27.08 18.46 8.46
CA GLY A 686 -28.32 19.21 8.69
C GLY A 686 -28.13 20.73 8.75
N ALA A 687 -26.97 21.16 9.27
CA ALA A 687 -26.54 22.54 9.43
C ALA A 687 -25.72 23.07 8.24
N ALA A 688 -25.76 22.43 7.07
CA ALA A 688 -24.96 22.75 5.87
C ALA A 688 -25.14 24.18 5.29
N ASN A 689 -25.93 25.03 5.94
CA ASN A 689 -26.08 26.45 5.64
C ASN A 689 -24.96 27.31 6.24
N TYR A 690 -24.87 28.55 5.76
CA TYR A 690 -24.04 29.66 6.25
C TYR A 690 -22.54 29.60 5.99
N ASP A 691 -22.17 30.21 4.86
CA ASP A 691 -20.96 31.02 4.73
C ASP A 691 -21.25 32.21 3.79
N GLU A 692 -21.63 33.37 4.36
CA GLU A 692 -21.08 34.71 4.06
C GLU A 692 -21.81 35.87 4.80
N PRO A 693 -21.17 37.06 4.99
CA PRO A 693 -21.75 38.18 5.73
C PRO A 693 -22.91 38.93 5.05
N ASN A 694 -23.07 38.83 3.72
CA ASN A 694 -24.03 39.60 2.93
C ASN A 694 -25.19 38.72 2.43
N GLY A 695 -25.94 38.14 3.37
CA GLY A 695 -26.90 37.06 3.10
C GLY A 695 -27.94 37.34 2.00
N GLN A 696 -28.08 36.40 1.06
CA GLN A 696 -29.17 36.40 0.07
C GLN A 696 -29.78 35.01 -0.19
N SER A 697 -29.62 34.07 0.74
CA SER A 697 -30.52 32.91 0.88
C SER A 697 -31.21 33.02 2.25
N PRO A 698 -32.38 33.68 2.34
CA PRO A 698 -33.11 33.74 3.59
C PRO A 698 -33.66 32.36 3.94
N LEU A 699 -33.59 31.98 5.22
CA LEU A 699 -34.25 30.77 5.70
C LEU A 699 -35.75 30.78 5.36
N PRO A 700 -36.37 29.58 5.24
CA PRO A 700 -37.81 29.44 5.44
C PRO A 700 -38.20 30.16 6.74
N ALA A 701 -39.15 31.11 6.64
CA ALA A 701 -39.46 32.02 7.75
C ALA A 701 -39.95 31.24 8.98
N GLY A 702 -39.15 31.23 10.05
CA GLY A 702 -39.38 30.43 11.25
C GLY A 702 -38.59 29.12 11.35
N SER A 703 -37.59 28.88 10.48
CA SER A 703 -36.69 27.72 10.62
C SER A 703 -35.84 27.79 11.91
N PRO A 704 -35.76 26.70 12.71
CA PRO A 704 -34.94 26.64 13.93
C PRO A 704 -33.44 26.88 13.69
N ALA A 705 -32.94 26.66 12.46
CA ALA A 705 -31.53 26.87 12.12
C ALA A 705 -31.08 28.35 12.19
N ALA A 706 -32.00 29.30 12.38
CA ALA A 706 -31.69 30.69 12.67
C ALA A 706 -31.04 30.90 14.05
N SER A 707 -31.12 29.91 14.94
CA SER A 707 -30.72 30.00 16.35
C SER A 707 -29.70 28.93 16.78
N ASP A 708 -28.94 28.36 15.85
CA ASP A 708 -27.71 27.65 16.23
C ASP A 708 -26.59 28.66 16.56
N GLU A 709 -25.73 28.29 17.49
CA GLU A 709 -24.45 28.97 17.75
C GLU A 709 -23.31 28.36 16.92
N ARG A 710 -23.57 27.28 16.18
CA ARG A 710 -22.60 26.49 15.40
C ARG A 710 -22.96 26.40 13.92
N THR A 711 -21.93 26.48 13.07
CA THR A 711 -22.00 26.28 11.62
C THR A 711 -21.78 24.80 11.24
N SER A 712 -22.02 24.45 9.97
CA SER A 712 -21.57 23.16 9.42
C SER A 712 -20.07 22.91 9.65
N ALA A 713 -19.24 23.95 9.52
CA ALA A 713 -17.80 23.87 9.70
C ALA A 713 -17.40 23.59 11.17
N ASP A 714 -18.09 24.21 12.15
CA ASP A 714 -17.91 23.90 13.58
C ASP A 714 -18.19 22.43 13.86
N TYR A 715 -19.32 21.89 13.36
CA TYR A 715 -19.68 20.49 13.56
C TYR A 715 -18.68 19.53 12.89
N ILE A 716 -18.12 19.89 11.73
CA ILE A 716 -17.02 19.14 11.10
C ILE A 716 -15.74 19.21 11.94
N ALA A 717 -15.43 20.35 12.57
CA ALA A 717 -14.29 20.48 13.47
C ALA A 717 -14.46 19.61 14.73
N LEU A 718 -15.64 19.62 15.36
CA LEU A 718 -15.97 18.74 16.49
C LEU A 718 -15.89 17.25 16.12
N ALA A 719 -16.40 16.86 14.95
CA ALA A 719 -16.24 15.49 14.45
C ALA A 719 -14.75 15.13 14.23
N LYS A 720 -13.97 16.01 13.60
CA LYS A 720 -12.52 15.80 13.38
C LYS A 720 -11.71 15.69 14.68
N GLN A 721 -12.10 16.38 15.76
CA GLN A 721 -11.42 16.27 17.05
C GLN A 721 -11.53 14.86 17.67
N LEU A 722 -12.62 14.14 17.41
CA LEU A 722 -12.85 12.79 17.92
C LEU A 722 -12.18 11.69 17.08
N VAL A 723 -11.79 12.00 15.84
CA VAL A 723 -11.20 11.04 14.88
C VAL A 723 -10.06 10.17 15.46
N PRO A 724 -9.10 10.68 16.25
CA PRO A 724 -8.07 9.84 16.86
C PRO A 724 -8.66 8.73 17.73
N THR A 725 -9.58 9.08 18.63
CA THR A 725 -10.27 8.11 19.49
C THR A 725 -11.16 7.16 18.69
N VAL A 726 -11.74 7.61 17.57
CA VAL A 726 -12.47 6.73 16.63
C VAL A 726 -11.55 5.72 15.93
N TYR A 727 -10.29 6.05 15.69
CA TYR A 727 -9.29 5.08 15.22
C TYR A 727 -8.86 4.08 16.30
N ASP A 728 -8.89 4.47 17.57
CA ASP A 728 -8.60 3.59 18.71
C ASP A 728 -9.80 2.71 19.12
N GLU A 729 -11.03 3.21 18.99
CA GLU A 729 -12.29 2.45 19.20
C GLU A 729 -12.47 1.37 18.12
N ALA A 730 -12.25 1.71 16.84
CA ALA A 730 -12.18 0.79 15.69
C ALA A 730 -13.35 -0.21 15.53
N ASP A 731 -14.54 0.18 15.97
CA ASP A 731 -15.74 -0.64 16.12
C ASP A 731 -16.79 -0.45 14.97
N ILE A 732 -18.03 -0.91 15.18
CA ILE A 732 -19.12 -0.73 14.21
C ILE A 732 -19.60 0.73 14.16
N ASP A 733 -19.64 1.47 15.27
CA ASP A 733 -19.94 2.91 15.20
C ASP A 733 -18.79 3.70 14.59
N SER A 734 -17.53 3.29 14.78
CA SER A 734 -16.37 3.91 14.12
C SER A 734 -16.50 3.87 12.60
N ILE A 735 -16.94 2.72 12.07
CA ILE A 735 -17.26 2.54 10.63
C ILE A 735 -18.35 3.53 10.19
N ARG A 736 -19.44 3.68 10.95
CA ARG A 736 -20.54 4.60 10.63
C ARG A 736 -20.08 6.05 10.70
N ALA A 737 -19.34 6.43 11.74
CA ALA A 737 -18.83 7.77 11.97
C ALA A 737 -17.97 8.26 10.81
N LEU A 738 -16.96 7.49 10.41
CA LEU A 738 -16.06 7.85 9.32
C LEU A 738 -16.76 7.83 7.95
N ALA A 739 -17.80 7.01 7.77
CA ALA A 739 -18.61 7.01 6.54
C ALA A 739 -19.56 8.21 6.43
N ILE A 740 -20.18 8.65 7.54
CA ILE A 740 -21.05 9.84 7.54
C ILE A 740 -20.20 11.12 7.46
N LEU A 741 -19.06 11.17 8.17
CA LEU A 741 -18.07 12.25 8.05
C LEU A 741 -17.55 12.36 6.60
N SER A 742 -17.36 11.24 5.91
CA SER A 742 -17.00 11.21 4.49
C SER A 742 -18.05 11.87 3.58
N ILE A 743 -19.35 11.68 3.85
CA ILE A 743 -20.45 12.34 3.12
C ILE A 743 -20.47 13.85 3.40
N ALA A 744 -20.34 14.25 4.67
CA ALA A 744 -20.28 15.67 5.06
C ALA A 744 -19.12 16.40 4.35
N LEU A 745 -17.93 15.79 4.36
CA LEU A 745 -16.73 16.30 3.70
C LEU A 745 -16.82 16.29 2.18
N GLU A 746 -17.56 15.35 1.58
CA GLU A 746 -17.84 15.36 0.14
C GLU A 746 -18.68 16.58 -0.27
N ASN A 747 -19.69 16.91 0.55
CA ASN A 747 -20.60 18.01 0.24
C ASN A 747 -19.95 19.39 0.39
N ILE A 748 -18.97 19.54 1.30
CA ILE A 748 -18.12 20.75 1.40
C ILE A 748 -16.86 20.70 0.51
N CYS A 749 -16.89 19.96 -0.59
CA CYS A 749 -15.81 19.84 -1.58
C CYS A 749 -14.45 19.28 -1.08
N SER A 750 -14.34 18.80 0.16
CA SER A 750 -13.13 18.22 0.74
C SER A 750 -12.92 16.76 0.27
N ARG A 751 -12.83 16.57 -1.05
CA ARG A 751 -12.85 15.26 -1.75
C ARG A 751 -11.72 14.32 -1.30
N VAL A 752 -10.53 14.85 -1.03
CA VAL A 752 -9.38 14.08 -0.48
C VAL A 752 -9.74 13.47 0.87
N SER A 753 -10.24 14.31 1.79
CA SER A 753 -10.62 13.93 3.15
C SER A 753 -11.81 12.96 3.15
N SER A 754 -12.80 13.22 2.30
CA SER A 754 -13.93 12.31 2.08
C SER A 754 -13.46 10.91 1.66
N TYR A 755 -12.59 10.81 0.66
CA TYR A 755 -12.07 9.54 0.18
C TYR A 755 -11.16 8.85 1.22
N LEU A 756 -10.36 9.61 1.98
CA LEU A 756 -9.58 9.13 3.13
C LEU A 756 -10.46 8.43 4.17
N TYR A 757 -11.49 9.11 4.70
CA TYR A 757 -12.35 8.55 5.74
C TYR A 757 -13.25 7.43 5.24
N MET A 758 -13.63 7.44 3.95
CA MET A 758 -14.26 6.28 3.31
C MET A 758 -13.32 5.06 3.31
N GLY A 759 -12.05 5.24 2.97
CA GLY A 759 -11.05 4.18 3.04
C GLY A 759 -10.78 3.66 4.44
N ALA A 760 -10.78 4.55 5.45
CA ALA A 760 -10.67 4.16 6.85
C ALA A 760 -11.88 3.32 7.32
N SER A 761 -13.11 3.79 7.04
CA SER A 761 -14.36 3.07 7.30
C SER A 761 -14.38 1.67 6.64
N ILE A 762 -13.99 1.59 5.36
CA ILE A 762 -13.89 0.32 4.62
C ILE A 762 -12.79 -0.58 5.20
N GLN A 763 -11.64 -0.03 5.64
CA GLN A 763 -10.57 -0.80 6.27
C GLN A 763 -10.99 -1.36 7.64
N MET A 764 -11.71 -0.59 8.46
CA MET A 764 -12.32 -1.06 9.71
C MET A 764 -13.35 -2.16 9.43
N ALA A 765 -14.28 -1.94 8.49
CA ALA A 765 -15.29 -2.94 8.10
C ALA A 765 -14.66 -4.24 7.56
N TYR A 766 -13.56 -4.15 6.81
CA TYR A 766 -12.81 -5.31 6.35
C TYR A 766 -12.11 -6.04 7.51
N SER A 767 -11.58 -5.30 8.49
CA SER A 767 -10.90 -5.84 9.68
C SER A 767 -11.88 -6.56 10.61
N LEU A 768 -13.06 -5.97 10.83
CA LEU A 768 -14.17 -6.57 11.60
C LEU A 768 -14.94 -7.66 10.82
N GLY A 769 -14.49 -8.07 9.62
CA GLY A 769 -15.05 -9.21 8.90
C GLY A 769 -16.43 -8.98 8.27
N LEU A 770 -16.90 -7.73 8.17
CA LEU A 770 -18.19 -7.38 7.55
C LEU A 770 -18.26 -7.79 6.07
N HIS A 771 -17.12 -7.96 5.40
CA HIS A 771 -17.01 -8.48 4.02
C HIS A 771 -17.17 -10.00 3.91
N ARG A 772 -17.22 -10.74 5.03
CA ARG A 772 -17.40 -12.20 5.05
C ARG A 772 -18.61 -12.70 5.84
N ASP A 773 -19.42 -11.80 6.42
CA ASP A 773 -20.51 -12.14 7.35
C ASP A 773 -19.97 -12.93 8.58
N GLN A 774 -18.77 -12.53 9.03
CA GLN A 774 -18.06 -13.08 10.18
C GLN A 774 -18.33 -12.24 11.44
N ILE A 775 -19.35 -12.67 12.18
CA ILE A 775 -19.65 -12.27 13.57
C ILE A 775 -19.34 -13.52 14.46
N PRO A 776 -19.12 -13.43 15.79
CA PRO A 776 -18.79 -14.59 16.67
C PRO A 776 -19.86 -15.72 16.76
N GLU A 777 -20.16 -16.31 17.94
CA GLU A 777 -21.13 -17.42 18.09
C GLU A 777 -22.23 -17.26 19.18
N SER A 778 -22.72 -16.04 19.47
CA SER A 778 -23.61 -15.76 20.63
C SER A 778 -24.83 -14.81 20.44
N GLY A 779 -24.69 -13.61 19.87
CA GLY A 779 -25.68 -12.50 19.93
C GLY A 779 -26.89 -12.53 18.97
N ALA A 780 -27.38 -11.36 18.54
CA ALA A 780 -28.69 -11.25 17.86
C ALA A 780 -28.66 -11.50 16.33
N SER A 781 -29.72 -12.16 15.82
CA SER A 781 -29.96 -12.30 14.37
C SER A 781 -30.16 -10.95 13.66
N MET A 782 -30.76 -9.98 14.35
CA MET A 782 -30.99 -8.61 13.85
C MET A 782 -29.67 -7.91 13.50
N GLU A 783 -28.74 -7.88 14.45
CA GLU A 783 -27.42 -7.24 14.32
C GLU A 783 -26.63 -7.80 13.12
N ARG A 784 -26.76 -9.10 12.85
CA ARG A 784 -26.15 -9.73 11.67
C ARG A 784 -26.68 -9.17 10.36
N GLU A 785 -27.97 -8.91 10.26
CA GLU A 785 -28.54 -8.24 9.09
C GLU A 785 -28.16 -6.75 9.05
N GLN A 786 -27.99 -6.08 10.19
CA GLN A 786 -27.50 -4.69 10.25
C GLN A 786 -26.06 -4.58 9.73
N ASN A 787 -25.15 -5.46 10.17
CA ASN A 787 -23.74 -5.46 9.74
C ASN A 787 -23.60 -5.82 8.25
N ARG A 788 -24.45 -6.72 7.72
CA ARG A 788 -24.59 -6.93 6.26
C ARG A 788 -25.06 -5.69 5.54
N ARG A 789 -26.05 -4.97 6.09
CA ARG A 789 -26.61 -3.77 5.49
C ARG A 789 -25.56 -2.65 5.43
N ILE A 790 -24.79 -2.43 6.50
CA ILE A 790 -23.65 -1.50 6.54
C ILE A 790 -22.61 -1.86 5.47
N TRP A 791 -22.22 -3.13 5.35
CA TRP A 791 -21.27 -3.57 4.30
C TRP A 791 -21.75 -3.21 2.88
N TRP A 792 -23.04 -3.44 2.60
CA TRP A 792 -23.61 -3.14 1.28
C TRP A 792 -23.91 -1.64 1.05
N THR A 793 -24.15 -0.85 2.11
CA THR A 793 -24.14 0.62 2.04
C THR A 793 -22.74 1.15 1.69
N LEU A 794 -21.68 0.64 2.33
CA LEU A 794 -20.30 0.99 2.00
C LEU A 794 -19.94 0.60 0.55
N PHE A 795 -20.44 -0.53 0.05
CA PHE A 795 -20.24 -0.95 -1.34
C PHE A 795 -20.87 -0.02 -2.38
N THR A 796 -22.04 0.57 -2.10
CA THR A 796 -22.66 1.57 -2.99
C THR A 796 -21.97 2.92 -2.86
N LEU A 797 -21.70 3.37 -1.63
CA LEU A 797 -21.07 4.66 -1.33
C LEU A 797 -19.63 4.77 -1.87
N ASP A 798 -18.83 3.71 -1.73
CA ASP A 798 -17.51 3.56 -2.38
C ASP A 798 -17.59 3.85 -3.88
N GLN A 799 -18.61 3.34 -4.58
CA GLN A 799 -18.78 3.59 -6.01
C GLN A 799 -19.33 5.00 -6.33
N GLU A 800 -19.85 5.73 -5.36
CA GLU A 800 -20.17 7.15 -5.52
C GLU A 800 -18.93 8.02 -5.32
N THR A 801 -18.30 7.96 -4.15
CA THR A 801 -17.10 8.73 -3.79
C THR A 801 -15.95 8.45 -4.77
N ALA A 802 -15.70 7.18 -5.14
CA ALA A 802 -14.70 6.83 -6.14
C ALA A 802 -15.01 7.39 -7.55
N SER A 803 -16.28 7.64 -7.87
CA SER A 803 -16.67 8.22 -9.15
C SER A 803 -16.56 9.75 -9.20
N ARG A 804 -16.38 10.43 -8.06
CA ARG A 804 -16.21 11.90 -7.94
C ARG A 804 -14.82 12.33 -7.45
N GLY A 805 -14.03 11.46 -6.81
CA GLY A 805 -12.74 11.84 -6.22
C GLY A 805 -11.59 10.84 -6.41
N GLY A 806 -11.85 9.53 -6.43
CA GLY A 806 -10.78 8.52 -6.36
C GLY A 806 -11.10 7.19 -7.06
N SER A 807 -10.73 7.06 -8.33
CA SER A 807 -10.68 5.75 -9.01
C SER A 807 -9.29 5.12 -8.82
N PRO A 808 -9.17 3.80 -8.58
CA PRO A 808 -10.23 2.79 -8.55
C PRO A 808 -10.96 2.71 -7.20
N THR A 809 -12.15 2.09 -7.21
CA THR A 809 -12.92 1.77 -5.99
C THR A 809 -12.09 1.00 -4.94
N LEU A 810 -12.37 1.32 -3.68
CA LEU A 810 -11.73 0.77 -2.48
C LEU A 810 -12.29 -0.61 -2.10
N ILE A 811 -13.51 -0.93 -2.57
CA ILE A 811 -14.02 -2.31 -2.61
C ILE A 811 -13.92 -2.81 -4.07
N ASP A 812 -13.44 -4.03 -4.28
CA ASP A 812 -13.37 -4.67 -5.60
C ASP A 812 -13.51 -6.20 -5.46
N GLU A 813 -14.67 -6.73 -5.88
CA GLU A 813 -15.04 -8.16 -5.76
C GLU A 813 -14.11 -9.13 -6.48
N ARG A 814 -13.23 -8.63 -7.39
CA ARG A 814 -12.24 -9.46 -8.09
C ARG A 814 -11.01 -9.76 -7.24
N TYR A 815 -10.71 -8.92 -6.25
CA TYR A 815 -9.52 -9.03 -5.39
C TYR A 815 -9.89 -9.27 -3.92
N LEU A 816 -10.99 -8.68 -3.46
CA LEU A 816 -11.55 -8.92 -2.14
C LEU A 816 -12.52 -10.10 -2.19
N ARG A 817 -12.24 -11.15 -1.41
CA ARG A 817 -13.15 -12.29 -1.25
C ARG A 817 -14.36 -11.90 -0.40
N ILE A 818 -15.33 -11.23 -1.01
CA ILE A 818 -16.61 -10.92 -0.37
C ILE A 818 -17.46 -12.20 -0.32
N SER A 819 -17.94 -12.58 0.87
CA SER A 819 -18.89 -13.68 1.07
C SER A 819 -20.12 -13.29 1.88
N THR A 820 -20.26 -12.01 2.20
CA THR A 820 -21.44 -11.42 2.86
C THR A 820 -22.65 -11.49 1.93
N PRO A 821 -23.77 -12.12 2.33
CA PRO A 821 -25.00 -12.05 1.55
C PRO A 821 -25.62 -10.65 1.67
N LEU A 822 -26.59 -10.34 0.81
CA LEU A 822 -27.45 -9.18 1.04
C LEU A 822 -28.26 -9.36 2.35
N PRO A 823 -28.59 -8.28 3.07
CA PRO A 823 -29.36 -8.38 4.30
C PRO A 823 -30.79 -8.89 4.05
N SER A 824 -31.32 -9.68 4.98
CA SER A 824 -32.70 -10.15 4.93
C SER A 824 -33.66 -9.04 5.36
N GLU A 825 -34.34 -8.40 4.41
CA GLU A 825 -35.34 -7.37 4.68
C GLU A 825 -36.63 -7.90 5.34
N GLN A 826 -36.78 -9.23 5.45
CA GLN A 826 -37.80 -9.87 6.30
C GLN A 826 -37.47 -9.78 7.80
N ILE A 827 -36.19 -9.53 8.14
CA ILE A 827 -35.69 -9.40 9.51
C ILE A 827 -35.40 -7.92 9.79
N LEU A 828 -34.66 -7.25 8.89
CA LEU A 828 -34.28 -5.85 9.02
C LEU A 828 -35.08 -4.97 8.06
N TYR A 829 -36.16 -4.36 8.57
CA TYR A 829 -36.95 -3.38 7.82
C TYR A 829 -36.06 -2.21 7.36
N PRO A 830 -36.12 -1.80 6.08
CA PRO A 830 -35.21 -0.79 5.52
C PRO A 830 -35.39 0.64 6.08
N GLY A 831 -36.50 0.96 6.73
CA GLY A 831 -36.85 2.31 7.20
C GLY A 831 -37.88 3.00 6.30
N MET A 832 -38.62 3.97 6.84
CA MET A 832 -39.80 4.58 6.19
C MET A 832 -39.53 5.40 4.93
N HIS A 833 -38.26 5.75 4.66
CA HIS A 833 -37.82 6.47 3.45
C HIS A 833 -37.17 5.54 2.40
N THR A 834 -36.92 4.28 2.75
CA THR A 834 -36.16 3.34 1.91
C THR A 834 -37.06 2.17 1.50
N PRO A 835 -37.54 2.09 0.24
CA PRO A 835 -38.45 1.02 -0.16
C PRO A 835 -37.81 -0.38 -0.09
N LEU A 836 -38.65 -1.40 0.06
CA LEU A 836 -38.21 -2.80 0.05
C LEU A 836 -37.52 -3.17 -1.28
N SER A 837 -36.58 -4.10 -1.21
CA SER A 837 -35.65 -4.51 -2.27
C SER A 837 -34.72 -3.41 -2.79
N TRP A 838 -34.76 -2.17 -2.27
CA TRP A 838 -33.97 -1.06 -2.84
C TRP A 838 -32.47 -1.35 -2.81
N LEU A 839 -31.94 -1.87 -1.69
CA LEU A 839 -30.51 -2.11 -1.55
C LEU A 839 -30.02 -3.26 -2.46
N SER A 840 -30.78 -4.35 -2.58
CA SER A 840 -30.43 -5.44 -3.51
C SER A 840 -30.47 -4.99 -4.98
N THR A 841 -31.39 -4.09 -5.30
CA THR A 841 -31.57 -3.49 -6.63
C THR A 841 -30.44 -2.50 -6.93
N SER A 842 -30.07 -1.65 -5.97
CA SER A 842 -28.95 -0.70 -6.05
C SER A 842 -27.59 -1.41 -6.15
N VAL A 843 -27.33 -2.44 -5.32
CA VAL A 843 -26.09 -3.24 -5.38
C VAL A 843 -25.93 -3.97 -6.72
N SER A 844 -27.01 -4.52 -7.29
CA SER A 844 -26.94 -5.17 -8.61
C SER A 844 -26.68 -4.18 -9.75
N LEU A 845 -27.22 -2.96 -9.69
CA LEU A 845 -26.87 -1.88 -10.62
C LEU A 845 -25.43 -1.39 -10.43
N CYS A 846 -24.98 -1.27 -9.18
CA CYS A 846 -23.61 -0.90 -8.83
C CYS A 846 -22.59 -1.89 -9.42
N ARG A 847 -22.88 -3.19 -9.41
CA ARG A 847 -22.07 -4.20 -10.12
C ARG A 847 -22.03 -3.97 -11.63
N LEU A 848 -23.18 -3.72 -12.29
CA LEU A 848 -23.21 -3.39 -13.73
C LEU A 848 -22.40 -2.10 -14.04
N LYS A 849 -22.49 -1.07 -13.19
CA LYS A 849 -21.67 0.15 -13.30
C LYS A 849 -20.16 -0.17 -13.17
N ARG A 850 -19.77 -1.05 -12.23
CA ARG A 850 -18.39 -1.53 -12.04
C ARG A 850 -17.90 -2.34 -13.24
N GLU A 851 -18.73 -3.21 -13.83
CA GLU A 851 -18.44 -3.96 -15.06
C GLU A 851 -18.23 -3.04 -16.28
N ILE A 852 -19.06 -2.00 -16.43
CA ILE A 852 -18.89 -0.96 -17.47
C ILE A 852 -17.55 -0.21 -17.27
N ILE A 853 -17.19 0.14 -16.03
CA ILE A 853 -15.89 0.76 -15.69
C ILE A 853 -14.72 -0.18 -16.00
N GLN A 854 -14.87 -1.48 -15.80
CA GLN A 854 -13.88 -2.49 -16.17
C GLN A 854 -13.69 -2.56 -17.69
N ALA A 855 -14.75 -2.92 -18.40
CA ALA A 855 -14.71 -3.27 -19.82
C ALA A 855 -14.42 -2.09 -20.76
N VAL A 856 -14.86 -0.88 -20.42
CA VAL A 856 -14.65 0.33 -21.25
C VAL A 856 -13.36 1.06 -20.85
N TYR A 857 -13.02 1.03 -19.56
CA TYR A 857 -12.12 2.04 -18.97
C TYR A 857 -10.96 1.54 -18.06
N THR A 858 -10.88 0.30 -17.61
CA THR A 858 -9.77 -0.12 -16.70
C THR A 858 -8.98 -1.36 -17.08
N GLU A 859 -9.32 -2.06 -18.17
CA GLU A 859 -8.48 -3.13 -18.74
C GLU A 859 -7.91 -2.76 -20.11
N ARG A 860 -6.67 -2.24 -20.14
CA ARG A 860 -5.85 -2.06 -21.35
C ARG A 860 -4.39 -2.42 -21.08
N SER A 861 -4.10 -3.72 -20.96
CA SER A 861 -2.78 -4.28 -20.60
C SER A 861 -1.95 -4.81 -21.78
N THR A 862 -2.49 -4.74 -23.01
CA THR A 862 -1.86 -5.22 -24.25
C THR A 862 -1.85 -4.13 -25.31
N ALA A 863 -1.04 -4.30 -26.35
CA ALA A 863 -0.70 -3.25 -27.33
C ALA A 863 -1.80 -2.90 -28.36
N SER A 864 -3.08 -3.20 -28.08
CA SER A 864 -4.23 -2.77 -28.89
C SER A 864 -5.09 -1.78 -28.11
N ARG A 865 -5.53 -0.69 -28.75
CA ARG A 865 -6.48 0.29 -28.18
C ARG A 865 -7.94 -0.03 -28.55
N THR A 866 -8.25 -1.31 -28.84
CA THR A 866 -9.56 -1.73 -29.36
C THR A 866 -10.57 -2.12 -28.29
N ILE A 867 -11.85 -1.85 -28.57
CA ILE A 867 -13.01 -2.38 -27.87
C ILE A 867 -14.01 -2.94 -28.89
N SER A 868 -14.67 -4.05 -28.54
CA SER A 868 -15.65 -4.70 -29.43
C SER A 868 -17.03 -4.04 -29.33
N PHE A 869 -17.71 -3.90 -30.48
CA PHE A 869 -19.12 -3.47 -30.52
C PHE A 869 -20.03 -4.47 -29.79
N THR A 870 -19.70 -5.76 -29.86
CA THR A 870 -20.40 -6.84 -29.15
C THR A 870 -20.35 -6.64 -27.62
N THR A 871 -19.20 -6.24 -27.05
CA THR A 871 -19.08 -5.99 -25.60
C THR A 871 -19.97 -4.85 -25.12
N ILE A 872 -19.97 -3.70 -25.81
CA ILE A 872 -20.84 -2.56 -25.46
C ILE A 872 -22.32 -2.94 -25.58
N SER A 873 -22.67 -3.65 -26.65
CA SER A 873 -24.06 -4.11 -26.89
C SER A 873 -24.55 -5.03 -25.76
N ASN A 874 -23.72 -5.97 -25.32
CA ASN A 874 -24.05 -6.88 -24.22
C ASN A 874 -24.20 -6.14 -22.88
N LEU A 875 -23.38 -5.13 -22.59
CA LEU A 875 -23.52 -4.31 -21.39
C LEU A 875 -24.81 -3.47 -21.41
N LEU A 876 -25.19 -2.92 -22.57
CA LEU A 876 -26.44 -2.18 -22.73
C LEU A 876 -27.67 -3.09 -22.57
N LEU A 877 -27.62 -4.32 -23.09
CA LEU A 877 -28.65 -5.34 -22.85
C LEU A 877 -28.75 -5.72 -21.36
N SER A 878 -27.63 -5.84 -20.65
CA SER A 878 -27.63 -6.12 -19.21
C SER A 878 -28.28 -4.99 -18.40
N LEU A 879 -28.04 -3.72 -18.76
CA LEU A 879 -28.76 -2.57 -18.20
C LEU A 879 -30.27 -2.65 -18.51
N GLN A 880 -30.66 -2.82 -19.77
CA GLN A 880 -32.09 -2.90 -20.15
C GLN A 880 -32.82 -4.06 -19.45
N LYS A 881 -32.18 -5.23 -19.36
CA LYS A 881 -32.68 -6.40 -18.65
C LYS A 881 -32.81 -6.16 -17.15
N TRP A 882 -31.86 -5.44 -16.54
CA TRP A 882 -31.97 -5.00 -15.15
C TRP A 882 -33.22 -4.13 -14.95
N LEU A 883 -33.44 -3.11 -15.80
CA LEU A 883 -34.62 -2.22 -15.71
C LEU A 883 -35.96 -2.96 -15.90
N GLN A 884 -35.98 -3.99 -16.76
CA GLN A 884 -37.14 -4.84 -16.90
C GLN A 884 -37.44 -5.64 -15.62
N LEU A 885 -36.40 -6.18 -14.97
CA LEU A 885 -36.47 -7.08 -13.82
C LEU A 885 -36.65 -6.41 -12.44
N ILE A 886 -36.43 -5.09 -12.30
CA ILE A 886 -36.69 -4.43 -11.00
C ILE A 886 -38.16 -4.54 -10.58
N SER A 887 -38.40 -4.68 -9.28
CA SER A 887 -39.75 -4.84 -8.73
C SER A 887 -40.66 -3.66 -9.10
N PRO A 888 -41.97 -3.85 -9.37
CA PRO A 888 -42.86 -2.79 -9.84
C PRO A 888 -42.88 -1.53 -8.95
N HIS A 889 -42.81 -1.69 -7.63
CA HIS A 889 -42.79 -0.57 -6.67
C HIS A 889 -41.45 0.20 -6.61
N LEU A 890 -40.44 -0.22 -7.39
CA LEU A 890 -39.17 0.49 -7.61
C LEU A 890 -39.09 1.11 -9.02
N LYS A 891 -40.16 1.07 -9.81
CA LYS A 891 -40.22 1.70 -11.15
C LYS A 891 -40.72 3.14 -11.03
N HIS A 892 -40.03 4.09 -11.67
CA HIS A 892 -40.33 5.52 -11.53
C HIS A 892 -41.68 5.92 -12.16
N ASP A 893 -42.15 5.18 -13.15
CA ASP A 893 -43.48 5.29 -13.77
C ASP A 893 -44.62 4.73 -12.90
N VAL A 894 -44.31 4.07 -11.79
CA VAL A 894 -45.30 3.54 -10.82
C VAL A 894 -45.39 4.48 -9.62
N PRO A 895 -46.60 4.94 -9.21
CA PRO A 895 -46.76 5.82 -8.06
C PRO A 895 -46.20 5.26 -6.76
N ALA A 896 -45.14 5.87 -6.24
CA ALA A 896 -44.52 5.55 -4.96
C ALA A 896 -45.10 6.40 -3.81
N PRO A 897 -45.11 5.89 -2.55
CA PRO A 897 -45.38 6.71 -1.37
C PRO A 897 -44.45 7.93 -1.30
N PRO A 898 -44.89 9.09 -0.78
CA PRO A 898 -44.09 10.32 -0.73
C PRO A 898 -42.67 10.11 -0.15
N THR A 899 -42.57 9.41 0.98
CA THR A 899 -41.29 9.12 1.65
C THR A 899 -40.32 8.26 0.83
N HIS A 900 -40.81 7.47 -0.13
CA HIS A 900 -40.00 6.63 -1.00
C HIS A 900 -39.59 7.33 -2.32
N LYS A 901 -40.18 8.48 -2.65
CA LYS A 901 -39.99 9.14 -3.97
C LYS A 901 -38.53 9.44 -4.27
N ARG A 902 -37.80 10.06 -3.34
CA ARG A 902 -36.37 10.36 -3.48
C ARG A 902 -35.56 9.10 -3.82
N SER A 903 -35.72 8.06 -3.01
CA SER A 903 -35.00 6.79 -3.14
C SER A 903 -35.28 6.06 -4.46
N VAL A 904 -36.53 6.07 -4.94
CA VAL A 904 -36.88 5.53 -6.27
C VAL A 904 -36.29 6.39 -7.38
N ALA A 905 -36.38 7.73 -7.31
CA ALA A 905 -35.85 8.62 -8.33
C ALA A 905 -34.31 8.52 -8.45
N VAL A 906 -33.59 8.53 -7.32
CA VAL A 906 -32.13 8.34 -7.26
C VAL A 906 -31.71 7.00 -7.91
N LEU A 907 -32.42 5.91 -7.63
CA LEU A 907 -32.16 4.60 -8.24
C LEU A 907 -32.25 4.63 -9.78
N HIS A 908 -33.21 5.38 -10.34
CA HIS A 908 -33.31 5.57 -11.80
C HIS A 908 -32.27 6.56 -12.35
N LEU A 909 -31.85 7.56 -11.58
CA LEU A 909 -30.73 8.44 -11.94
C LEU A 909 -29.38 7.71 -11.97
N HIS A 910 -29.15 6.73 -11.09
CA HIS A 910 -28.00 5.82 -11.22
C HIS A 910 -28.08 4.97 -12.50
N TYR A 911 -29.29 4.53 -12.88
CA TYR A 911 -29.49 3.70 -14.07
C TYR A 911 -29.22 4.49 -15.36
N TRP A 912 -29.83 5.66 -15.51
CA TRP A 912 -29.57 6.53 -16.67
C TRP A 912 -28.14 7.09 -16.65
N GLY A 913 -27.58 7.40 -15.48
CA GLY A 913 -26.17 7.74 -15.32
C GLY A 913 -25.22 6.62 -15.76
N SER A 914 -25.59 5.35 -15.57
CA SER A 914 -24.82 4.18 -16.04
C SER A 914 -24.97 3.96 -17.55
N THR A 915 -26.17 4.23 -18.11
CA THR A 915 -26.39 4.27 -19.56
C THR A 915 -25.56 5.38 -20.22
N ILE A 916 -25.54 6.59 -19.65
CA ILE A 916 -24.69 7.71 -20.10
C ILE A 916 -23.21 7.34 -19.99
N LEU A 917 -22.77 6.74 -18.88
CA LEU A 917 -21.39 6.27 -18.70
C LEU A 917 -20.95 5.28 -19.79
N LEU A 918 -21.85 4.39 -20.25
CA LEU A 918 -21.57 3.44 -21.32
C LEU A 918 -21.60 4.07 -22.73
N THR A 919 -22.49 5.06 -22.96
CA THR A 919 -22.82 5.55 -24.32
C THR A 919 -22.24 6.93 -24.68
N ARG A 920 -21.84 7.75 -23.72
CA ARG A 920 -21.25 9.08 -23.98
C ARG A 920 -20.00 9.11 -24.86
N PRO A 921 -19.10 8.09 -24.89
CA PRO A 921 -17.91 8.17 -25.76
C PRO A 921 -18.28 8.21 -27.24
N PHE A 922 -19.43 7.65 -27.63
CA PHE A 922 -19.93 7.67 -29.00
C PHE A 922 -20.46 9.05 -29.39
N LEU A 923 -21.19 9.71 -28.49
CA LEU A 923 -21.63 11.09 -28.68
C LEU A 923 -20.43 12.05 -28.78
N LEU A 924 -19.44 11.89 -27.90
CA LEU A 924 -18.19 12.67 -27.94
C LEU A 924 -17.42 12.48 -29.25
N TYR A 925 -17.32 11.24 -29.75
CA TYR A 925 -16.63 10.93 -31.00
C TYR A 925 -17.37 11.46 -32.24
N LEU A 926 -18.72 11.49 -32.22
CA LEU A 926 -19.50 12.15 -33.25
C LEU A 926 -19.22 13.65 -33.30
N VAL A 927 -19.11 14.30 -32.13
CA VAL A 927 -18.79 15.73 -32.06
C VAL A 927 -17.36 16.00 -32.56
N LEU A 928 -16.34 15.28 -32.06
CA LEU A 928 -14.92 15.60 -32.29
C LEU A 928 -14.24 14.92 -33.50
N LYS A 929 -14.83 13.84 -34.04
CA LYS A 929 -14.12 12.93 -34.99
C LYS A 929 -15.00 12.36 -36.10
N HIS A 930 -16.24 12.84 -36.26
CA HIS A 930 -17.20 12.33 -37.27
C HIS A 930 -16.64 12.31 -38.71
N SER A 931 -15.86 13.32 -39.12
CA SER A 931 -15.21 13.38 -40.44
C SER A 931 -14.24 12.22 -40.72
N THR A 932 -13.71 11.57 -39.68
CA THR A 932 -12.79 10.42 -39.76
C THR A 932 -13.50 9.06 -39.74
N LEU A 933 -14.81 9.04 -39.48
CA LEU A 933 -15.56 7.82 -39.22
C LEU A 933 -16.08 7.18 -40.50
N ALA A 934 -15.64 5.95 -40.78
CA ALA A 934 -16.11 5.18 -41.95
C ALA A 934 -17.64 5.00 -41.95
N SER A 935 -18.28 5.18 -43.10
CA SER A 935 -19.74 5.26 -43.25
C SER A 935 -20.51 4.07 -42.68
N SER A 936 -19.91 2.87 -42.69
CA SER A 936 -20.48 1.66 -42.08
C SER A 936 -20.52 1.69 -40.55
N LYS A 937 -19.57 2.38 -39.90
CA LYS A 937 -19.52 2.54 -38.43
C LYS A 937 -20.41 3.67 -37.93
N LYS A 938 -20.63 4.70 -38.78
CA LYS A 938 -21.40 5.91 -38.41
C LYS A 938 -22.79 5.58 -37.84
N ILE A 939 -23.56 4.69 -38.47
CA ILE A 939 -24.92 4.32 -38.04
C ILE A 939 -24.97 3.89 -36.56
N TRP A 940 -23.98 3.11 -36.11
CA TRP A 940 -23.95 2.59 -34.74
C TRP A 940 -23.49 3.65 -33.73
N PHE A 941 -22.56 4.53 -34.11
CA PHE A 941 -22.18 5.70 -33.31
C PHE A 941 -23.37 6.65 -33.13
N GLU A 942 -24.07 7.01 -34.20
CA GLU A 942 -25.28 7.85 -34.18
C GLU A 942 -26.34 7.25 -33.24
N ARG A 943 -26.54 5.93 -33.28
CA ARG A 943 -27.49 5.22 -32.42
C ARG A 943 -27.09 5.20 -30.95
N MET A 944 -25.81 5.05 -30.63
CA MET A 944 -25.32 5.14 -29.25
C MET A 944 -25.31 6.58 -28.74
N GLY A 945 -25.02 7.56 -29.60
CA GLY A 945 -25.19 8.98 -29.31
C GLY A 945 -26.64 9.32 -28.95
N LYS A 946 -27.60 8.88 -29.78
CA LYS A 946 -29.04 9.02 -29.52
C LYS A 946 -29.47 8.34 -28.20
N THR A 947 -28.92 7.16 -27.89
CA THR A 947 -29.13 6.48 -26.60
C THR A 947 -28.60 7.29 -25.40
N CYS A 948 -27.45 7.96 -25.56
CA CYS A 948 -26.90 8.85 -24.52
C CYS A 948 -27.77 10.09 -24.29
N ILE A 949 -28.32 10.66 -25.37
CA ILE A 949 -29.21 11.83 -25.31
C ILE A 949 -30.56 11.47 -24.67
N ASP A 950 -31.17 10.36 -25.09
CA ASP A 950 -32.40 9.81 -24.51
C ASP A 950 -32.26 9.56 -22.99
N ALA A 951 -31.14 8.98 -22.56
CA ALA A 951 -30.83 8.78 -21.15
C ALA A 951 -30.69 10.12 -20.38
N ALA A 952 -30.14 11.16 -21.01
CA ALA A 952 -30.05 12.49 -20.40
C ALA A 952 -31.42 13.19 -20.33
N GLN A 953 -32.26 13.08 -21.36
CA GLN A 953 -33.63 13.62 -21.37
C GLN A 953 -34.50 12.95 -20.29
N LYS A 954 -34.39 11.64 -20.12
CA LYS A 954 -35.08 10.91 -19.04
C LYS A 954 -34.53 11.28 -17.65
N SER A 955 -33.23 11.56 -17.54
CA SER A 955 -32.64 12.03 -16.28
C SER A 955 -33.13 13.42 -15.88
N ILE A 956 -33.22 14.39 -16.80
CA ILE A 956 -33.72 15.74 -16.46
C ILE A 956 -35.21 15.71 -16.14
N ALA A 957 -36.01 14.89 -16.84
CA ALA A 957 -37.42 14.70 -16.50
C ALA A 957 -37.61 14.17 -15.05
N ILE A 958 -36.78 13.21 -14.62
CA ILE A 958 -36.78 12.72 -13.23
C ILE A 958 -36.41 13.84 -12.25
N LEU A 959 -35.36 14.62 -12.54
CA LEU A 959 -34.91 15.73 -11.67
C LEU A 959 -35.93 16.88 -11.58
N GLN A 960 -36.63 17.19 -12.68
CA GLN A 960 -37.75 18.14 -12.68
C GLN A 960 -38.92 17.62 -11.86
N GLN A 961 -39.26 16.32 -11.95
CA GLN A 961 -40.29 15.72 -11.11
C GLN A 961 -39.87 15.71 -9.63
N MET A 962 -38.59 15.45 -9.32
CA MET A 962 -38.05 15.58 -7.95
C MET A 962 -38.16 17.01 -7.41
N ALA A 963 -37.95 18.03 -8.26
CA ALA A 963 -38.14 19.43 -7.87
C ALA A 963 -39.61 19.72 -7.53
N VAL A 964 -40.55 19.31 -8.39
CA VAL A 964 -42.00 19.45 -8.15
C VAL A 964 -42.46 18.72 -6.89
N ASP A 965 -41.87 17.56 -6.61
CA ASP A 965 -42.15 16.76 -5.40
C ASP A 965 -41.40 17.22 -4.15
N ASN A 966 -40.53 18.24 -4.22
CA ASN A 966 -39.63 18.68 -3.15
C ASN A 966 -38.78 17.53 -2.57
N THR A 967 -38.14 16.76 -3.45
CA THR A 967 -37.28 15.60 -3.12
C THR A 967 -35.85 15.68 -3.67
N LEU A 968 -35.48 16.83 -4.26
CA LEU A 968 -34.08 17.17 -4.54
C LEU A 968 -33.36 17.53 -3.24
N SER A 969 -32.07 17.20 -3.15
CA SER A 969 -31.23 17.58 -2.00
C SER A 969 -29.85 18.07 -2.43
N SER A 970 -29.43 19.18 -1.82
CA SER A 970 -28.06 19.71 -1.85
C SER A 970 -27.25 19.34 -0.60
N LEU A 971 -27.77 18.50 0.28
CA LEU A 971 -27.01 17.93 1.43
C LEU A 971 -26.05 16.82 1.03
N THR A 972 -26.15 16.34 -0.22
CA THR A 972 -25.20 15.43 -0.83
C THR A 972 -24.81 15.98 -2.19
N ALA A 973 -23.59 15.66 -2.65
CA ALA A 973 -23.17 16.05 -3.98
C ALA A 973 -23.97 15.36 -5.11
N PHE A 974 -24.80 14.34 -4.84
CA PHE A 974 -25.40 13.47 -5.88
C PHE A 974 -26.29 14.21 -6.88
N ASP A 975 -27.23 15.03 -6.41
CA ASP A 975 -28.25 15.67 -7.24
C ASP A 975 -27.60 16.72 -8.16
N SER A 976 -26.75 17.60 -7.60
CA SER A 976 -25.98 18.61 -8.35
C SER A 976 -24.98 17.97 -9.31
N THR A 977 -24.33 16.86 -8.89
CA THR A 977 -23.51 16.00 -9.76
C THR A 977 -24.36 15.46 -10.92
N CYS A 978 -25.59 15.01 -10.69
CA CYS A 978 -26.45 14.56 -11.79
C CYS A 978 -26.79 15.71 -12.74
N LEU A 979 -27.20 16.87 -12.26
CA LEU A 979 -27.54 18.04 -13.08
C LEU A 979 -26.38 18.52 -13.96
N LEU A 980 -25.18 18.68 -13.38
CA LEU A 980 -23.96 19.01 -14.13
C LEU A 980 -23.64 18.00 -15.25
N ARG A 981 -23.91 16.71 -15.03
CA ARG A 981 -23.70 15.67 -16.06
C ARG A 981 -24.59 15.90 -17.27
N LEU A 982 -25.82 16.34 -17.03
CA LEU A 982 -26.79 16.57 -18.10
C LEU A 982 -26.45 17.82 -18.89
N VAL A 983 -25.96 18.89 -18.24
CA VAL A 983 -25.40 20.06 -18.92
C VAL A 983 -24.34 19.63 -19.95
N MET A 984 -23.35 18.80 -19.56
CA MET A 984 -22.33 18.31 -20.50
C MET A 984 -22.92 17.50 -21.67
N ILE A 985 -23.85 16.57 -21.40
CA ILE A 985 -24.46 15.77 -22.48
C ILE A 985 -25.32 16.62 -23.41
N PHE A 986 -26.02 17.64 -22.89
CA PHE A 986 -26.81 18.57 -23.72
C PHE A 986 -25.93 19.56 -24.50
N ILE A 987 -24.76 19.95 -24.00
CA ILE A 987 -23.74 20.67 -24.79
C ILE A 987 -23.31 19.80 -25.99
N LEU A 988 -22.98 18.52 -25.78
CA LEU A 988 -22.61 17.61 -26.87
C LEU A 988 -23.79 17.34 -27.83
N ALA A 989 -25.02 17.19 -27.32
CA ALA A 989 -26.22 17.02 -28.13
C ALA A 989 -26.47 18.23 -29.04
N TYR A 990 -26.32 19.44 -28.48
CA TYR A 990 -26.39 20.68 -29.24
C TYR A 990 -25.22 20.80 -30.24
N ALA A 991 -24.00 20.43 -29.83
CA ALA A 991 -22.81 20.47 -30.69
C ALA A 991 -22.99 19.60 -31.95
N HIS A 992 -23.53 18.39 -31.79
CA HIS A 992 -23.76 17.42 -32.87
C HIS A 992 -24.96 17.77 -33.75
N THR A 993 -26.11 18.07 -33.15
CA THR A 993 -27.40 18.21 -33.89
C THR A 993 -27.74 19.65 -34.29
N LYS A 994 -27.13 20.64 -33.63
CA LYS A 994 -27.49 22.07 -33.65
C LYS A 994 -28.96 22.39 -33.28
N MET A 995 -29.73 21.44 -32.75
CA MET A 995 -31.16 21.62 -32.45
C MET A 995 -31.37 22.52 -31.21
N PRO A 996 -32.12 23.65 -31.31
CA PRO A 996 -32.22 24.62 -30.22
C PRO A 996 -32.79 24.09 -28.89
N HIS A 997 -33.60 23.02 -28.89
CA HIS A 997 -34.23 22.52 -27.67
C HIS A 997 -33.21 21.96 -26.65
N TYR A 998 -32.03 21.50 -27.09
CA TYR A 998 -30.96 21.09 -26.17
C TYR A 998 -30.41 22.25 -25.34
N ARG A 999 -30.43 23.49 -25.87
CA ARG A 999 -30.10 24.70 -25.10
C ARG A 999 -31.14 24.93 -23.99
N SER A 1000 -32.43 24.76 -24.29
CA SER A 1000 -33.50 24.84 -23.28
C SER A 1000 -33.36 23.76 -22.19
N HIS A 1001 -32.85 22.57 -22.52
CA HIS A 1001 -32.49 21.56 -21.51
C HIS A 1001 -31.29 21.97 -20.64
N ILE A 1002 -30.27 22.66 -21.17
CA ILE A 1002 -29.17 23.25 -20.37
C ILE A 1002 -29.73 24.31 -19.41
N GLU A 1003 -30.52 25.26 -19.93
CA GLU A 1003 -31.18 26.31 -19.15
C GLU A 1003 -32.10 25.72 -18.06
N THR A 1004 -32.78 24.61 -18.35
CA THR A 1004 -33.55 23.82 -17.38
C THR A 1004 -32.67 23.27 -16.25
N CYS A 1005 -31.50 22.68 -16.56
CA CYS A 1005 -30.59 22.15 -15.55
C CYS A 1005 -30.06 23.24 -14.61
N ILE A 1006 -29.72 24.42 -15.15
CA ILE A 1006 -29.28 25.59 -14.36
C ILE A 1006 -30.43 26.11 -13.48
N SER A 1007 -31.64 26.19 -14.04
CA SER A 1007 -32.84 26.59 -13.31
C SER A 1007 -33.14 25.62 -12.15
N THR A 1008 -32.97 24.31 -12.35
CA THR A 1008 -33.09 23.31 -11.29
C THR A 1008 -31.99 23.44 -10.23
N LEU A 1009 -30.72 23.65 -10.61
CA LEU A 1009 -29.63 23.92 -9.66
C LEU A 1009 -29.93 25.16 -8.79
N ARG A 1010 -30.42 26.26 -9.40
CA ARG A 1010 -30.84 27.48 -8.70
C ARG A 1010 -32.05 27.30 -7.80
N GLY A 1011 -32.95 26.37 -8.14
CA GLY A 1011 -34.13 26.01 -7.34
C GLY A 1011 -33.84 25.12 -6.13
N MET A 1012 -32.64 24.54 -6.04
CA MET A 1012 -32.19 23.83 -4.84
C MET A 1012 -31.71 24.81 -3.76
N GLU A 1013 -31.57 24.34 -2.52
CA GLU A 1013 -30.99 25.12 -1.42
C GLU A 1013 -29.48 25.30 -1.66
N GLN A 1014 -28.98 26.54 -1.61
CA GLN A 1014 -27.64 26.88 -2.08
C GLN A 1014 -26.57 26.62 -1.02
N VAL A 1015 -26.28 25.34 -0.79
CA VAL A 1015 -25.29 24.85 0.18
C VAL A 1015 -24.21 24.00 -0.47
N GLY A 1016 -23.01 24.00 0.13
CA GLY A 1016 -21.87 23.18 -0.28
C GLY A 1016 -21.59 23.19 -1.79
N PHE A 1017 -21.37 21.99 -2.33
CA PHE A 1017 -21.15 21.77 -3.76
C PHE A 1017 -22.27 22.33 -4.64
N CYS A 1018 -23.52 22.39 -4.18
CA CYS A 1018 -24.62 22.94 -4.97
C CYS A 1018 -24.49 24.45 -5.19
N LYS A 1019 -24.09 25.22 -4.16
CA LYS A 1019 -23.79 26.66 -4.29
C LYS A 1019 -22.71 26.89 -5.36
N MET A 1020 -21.59 26.18 -5.24
CA MET A 1020 -20.46 26.22 -6.18
C MET A 1020 -20.90 25.89 -7.62
N CYS A 1021 -21.74 24.86 -7.81
CA CYS A 1021 -22.30 24.52 -9.12
C CYS A 1021 -23.15 25.66 -9.71
N THR A 1022 -24.01 26.28 -8.89
CA THR A 1022 -24.91 27.36 -9.31
C THR A 1022 -24.16 28.63 -9.69
N GLU A 1023 -23.07 28.95 -8.98
CA GLU A 1023 -22.26 30.15 -9.18
C GLU A 1023 -21.32 29.99 -10.39
N GLU A 1024 -20.60 28.87 -10.51
CA GLU A 1024 -19.60 28.69 -11.57
C GLU A 1024 -20.17 28.28 -12.93
N THR A 1025 -21.21 27.43 -12.97
CA THR A 1025 -21.67 26.85 -14.25
C THR A 1025 -22.12 27.91 -15.26
N PRO A 1026 -22.88 28.96 -14.89
CA PRO A 1026 -23.25 30.02 -15.82
C PRO A 1026 -22.06 30.81 -16.37
N ILE A 1027 -21.02 31.03 -15.55
CA ILE A 1027 -19.79 31.73 -15.95
C ILE A 1027 -19.06 30.88 -17.00
N ARG A 1028 -18.79 29.62 -16.67
CA ARG A 1028 -18.10 28.67 -17.57
C ARG A 1028 -18.89 28.44 -18.87
N LEU A 1029 -20.23 28.54 -18.85
CA LEU A 1029 -21.07 28.46 -20.07
C LEU A 1029 -20.99 29.72 -20.94
N ALA A 1030 -20.84 30.90 -20.34
CA ALA A 1030 -20.69 32.16 -21.07
C ALA A 1030 -19.39 32.18 -21.90
N ASP A 1031 -18.30 31.59 -21.39
CA ASP A 1031 -17.03 31.41 -22.12
C ASP A 1031 -17.19 30.59 -23.42
N LEU A 1032 -18.24 29.77 -23.52
CA LEU A 1032 -18.57 28.95 -24.70
C LEU A 1032 -19.52 29.67 -25.68
N GLY A 1033 -19.94 30.90 -25.37
CA GLY A 1033 -21.03 31.59 -26.07
C GLY A 1033 -22.43 31.09 -25.68
N ILE A 1034 -22.58 30.26 -24.65
CA ILE A 1034 -23.88 29.79 -24.12
C ILE A 1034 -24.30 30.69 -22.95
N GLY A 1035 -24.30 32.01 -23.18
CA GLY A 1035 -24.68 33.02 -22.18
C GLY A 1035 -26.20 33.16 -22.02
N GLU A 1036 -26.63 33.59 -20.83
CA GLU A 1036 -28.05 33.74 -20.49
C GLU A 1036 -28.75 34.92 -21.19
N ASP A 1037 -27.98 35.92 -21.62
CA ASP A 1037 -28.51 37.16 -22.19
C ASP A 1037 -28.97 36.95 -23.65
N SER A 1038 -30.29 36.78 -23.82
CA SER A 1038 -30.99 36.52 -25.09
C SER A 1038 -30.83 37.61 -26.19
N LYS A 1039 -29.98 38.62 -25.95
CA LYS A 1039 -29.63 39.69 -26.89
C LYS A 1039 -28.42 39.38 -27.76
N VAL A 1040 -27.59 38.39 -27.42
CA VAL A 1040 -26.52 37.91 -28.33
C VAL A 1040 -27.11 36.91 -29.32
N SER A 1041 -27.95 37.41 -30.22
CA SER A 1041 -28.47 36.62 -31.35
C SER A 1041 -27.42 36.53 -32.47
N ASN A 1042 -27.48 35.43 -33.23
CA ASN A 1042 -26.70 35.17 -34.44
C ASN A 1042 -25.17 34.99 -34.31
N ALA A 1043 -24.60 34.97 -33.10
CA ALA A 1043 -23.31 34.31 -32.88
C ALA A 1043 -23.54 32.80 -32.85
N GLY A 1044 -23.08 32.08 -33.88
CA GLY A 1044 -23.06 30.62 -33.86
C GLY A 1044 -22.12 30.13 -32.76
N VAL A 1045 -22.55 29.16 -31.96
CA VAL A 1045 -21.75 28.67 -30.82
C VAL A 1045 -20.45 28.07 -31.36
N LEU A 1046 -19.31 28.68 -31.00
CA LEU A 1046 -17.96 28.43 -31.52
C LEU A 1046 -17.34 27.13 -30.95
N LEU A 1047 -18.09 26.05 -31.05
CA LEU A 1047 -17.67 24.69 -30.71
C LEU A 1047 -16.85 24.14 -31.88
N ASP A 1048 -15.61 24.60 -31.98
CA ASP A 1048 -14.55 23.92 -32.74
C ASP A 1048 -13.94 22.76 -31.92
N ASP A 1049 -13.17 21.89 -32.58
CA ASP A 1049 -12.63 20.67 -31.95
C ASP A 1049 -11.69 20.98 -30.78
N ASP A 1050 -10.98 22.11 -30.82
CA ASP A 1050 -10.08 22.55 -29.74
C ASP A 1050 -10.86 23.10 -28.54
N LEU A 1051 -11.91 23.90 -28.75
CA LEU A 1051 -12.77 24.36 -27.66
C LEU A 1051 -13.57 23.21 -27.04
N ILE A 1052 -14.01 22.23 -27.84
CA ILE A 1052 -14.68 21.01 -27.33
C ILE A 1052 -13.69 20.11 -26.57
N ALA A 1053 -12.43 20.02 -27.01
CA ALA A 1053 -11.38 19.30 -26.28
C ALA A 1053 -11.01 20.02 -24.96
N GLN A 1054 -10.92 21.35 -24.96
CA GLN A 1054 -10.72 22.16 -23.75
C GLN A 1054 -11.90 22.04 -22.79
N LEU A 1055 -13.14 22.08 -23.29
CA LEU A 1055 -14.36 21.73 -22.57
C LEU A 1055 -14.23 20.37 -21.87
N TRP A 1056 -13.81 19.34 -22.60
CA TRP A 1056 -13.71 17.99 -22.04
C TRP A 1056 -12.55 17.82 -21.04
N GLY A 1057 -11.61 18.76 -20.99
CA GLY A 1057 -10.54 18.84 -19.98
C GLY A 1057 -10.85 19.74 -18.78
N ASN A 1058 -11.56 20.85 -18.99
CA ASN A 1058 -11.77 21.92 -18.00
C ASN A 1058 -13.20 21.92 -17.40
N PHE A 1059 -14.17 21.33 -18.11
CA PHE A 1059 -15.60 21.32 -17.78
C PHE A 1059 -16.07 19.93 -17.36
N ASP A 1060 -15.20 18.92 -17.19
CA ASP A 1060 -15.55 17.63 -16.58
C ASP A 1060 -15.43 17.76 -15.05
N PRO A 1061 -16.51 18.09 -14.31
CA PRO A 1061 -16.48 18.36 -12.88
C PRO A 1061 -16.65 17.02 -12.16
N ASN A 1062 -15.69 16.13 -12.40
CA ASN A 1062 -15.57 14.80 -11.82
C ASN A 1062 -16.63 13.76 -12.28
N PHE A 1063 -16.94 13.68 -13.59
CA PHE A 1063 -17.72 12.55 -14.16
C PHE A 1063 -16.87 11.45 -14.78
N MET A 1064 -15.63 11.77 -15.11
CA MET A 1064 -14.61 10.78 -15.40
C MET A 1064 -13.39 11.09 -14.57
N THR A 1065 -12.78 10.04 -14.04
CA THR A 1065 -11.39 10.15 -13.63
C THR A 1065 -10.56 10.20 -14.92
N PRO A 1066 -9.76 11.25 -15.24
CA PRO A 1066 -9.50 11.54 -16.67
C PRO A 1066 -8.59 10.60 -17.49
N LEU A 1067 -8.23 9.42 -16.96
CA LEU A 1067 -7.92 8.23 -17.75
C LEU A 1067 -9.11 7.84 -18.62
N GLN A 1068 -10.31 7.83 -18.03
CA GLN A 1068 -11.56 7.52 -18.72
C GLN A 1068 -11.86 8.61 -19.78
N THR A 1069 -11.54 9.87 -19.50
CA THR A 1069 -11.61 11.01 -20.42
C THR A 1069 -10.66 10.82 -21.61
N GLN A 1070 -9.37 10.54 -21.37
CA GLN A 1070 -8.39 10.22 -22.42
C GLN A 1070 -8.81 8.98 -23.24
N GLN A 1071 -9.22 7.90 -22.57
CA GLN A 1071 -9.63 6.65 -23.20
C GLN A 1071 -10.90 6.77 -24.05
N SER A 1072 -11.79 7.73 -23.75
CA SER A 1072 -12.97 8.03 -24.55
C SER A 1072 -12.61 8.66 -25.89
N LEU A 1073 -11.54 9.46 -25.92
CA LEU A 1073 -11.00 10.09 -27.14
C LEU A 1073 -10.21 9.11 -28.01
N ASP A 1074 -9.70 8.02 -27.41
CA ASP A 1074 -8.74 7.07 -28.00
C ASP A 1074 -9.34 5.64 -28.17
N LEU A 1075 -10.62 5.56 -28.53
CA LEU A 1075 -11.32 4.29 -28.84
C LEU A 1075 -11.07 3.82 -30.28
N ALA A 1076 -10.53 2.62 -30.44
CA ALA A 1076 -10.55 1.86 -31.69
C ALA A 1076 -11.49 0.64 -31.58
N PHE A 1077 -11.83 -0.02 -32.69
CA PHE A 1077 -12.79 -1.13 -32.73
C PHE A 1077 -12.26 -2.28 -33.58
N ASP A 1078 -12.32 -3.51 -33.07
CA ASP A 1078 -11.73 -4.72 -33.65
C ASP A 1078 -12.72 -5.56 -34.47
N ASP A 1079 -13.96 -5.74 -34.00
CA ASP A 1079 -14.94 -6.67 -34.58
C ASP A 1079 -15.75 -6.14 -35.79
N SER A 1080 -15.28 -5.10 -36.50
CA SER A 1080 -16.08 -4.36 -37.50
C SER A 1080 -16.48 -5.10 -38.80
N ALA A 1081 -16.33 -6.43 -38.85
CA ALA A 1081 -16.83 -7.31 -39.91
C ALA A 1081 -17.99 -8.22 -39.45
N SER A 1082 -18.27 -8.35 -38.15
CA SER A 1082 -19.37 -9.20 -37.61
C SER A 1082 -20.72 -8.48 -37.54
N PHE A 1083 -20.99 -7.57 -38.48
CA PHE A 1083 -22.04 -6.58 -38.39
C PHE A 1083 -23.38 -7.07 -38.98
N ASP A 1084 -24.36 -7.37 -38.12
CA ASP A 1084 -25.76 -7.55 -38.51
C ASP A 1084 -26.65 -6.42 -37.94
N LEU A 1085 -27.15 -5.59 -38.85
CA LEU A 1085 -28.12 -4.53 -38.61
C LEU A 1085 -29.47 -5.05 -38.05
N ASN A 1086 -29.79 -6.31 -38.28
CA ASN A 1086 -31.11 -6.90 -37.99
C ASN A 1086 -31.16 -7.68 -36.67
N SER A 1087 -30.03 -7.81 -35.97
CA SER A 1087 -29.94 -8.49 -34.67
C SER A 1087 -30.99 -7.93 -33.69
N GLU A 1088 -31.67 -8.79 -32.92
CA GLU A 1088 -32.80 -8.41 -32.05
C GLU A 1088 -32.41 -7.33 -31.00
N ILE A 1089 -31.13 -7.31 -30.65
CA ILE A 1089 -30.42 -6.28 -29.88
C ILE A 1089 -30.73 -4.86 -30.39
N LEU A 1090 -30.81 -4.72 -31.72
CA LEU A 1090 -31.05 -3.47 -32.45
C LEU A 1090 -32.53 -3.25 -32.81
N GLN A 1091 -33.46 -4.01 -32.21
CA GLN A 1091 -34.90 -3.74 -32.28
C GLN A 1091 -35.50 -3.27 -30.94
N PHE A 1092 -34.88 -3.59 -29.80
CA PHE A 1092 -35.44 -3.30 -28.46
C PHE A 1092 -35.28 -1.87 -27.95
N THR A 1093 -34.46 -1.03 -28.59
CA THR A 1093 -34.33 0.38 -28.19
C THR A 1093 -35.51 1.19 -28.75
N ASN A 1094 -36.54 1.42 -27.94
CA ASN A 1094 -37.54 2.49 -28.17
C ASN A 1094 -36.84 3.85 -28.03
N LEU A 1095 -36.09 4.20 -29.07
CA LEU A 1095 -35.45 5.49 -29.30
C LEU A 1095 -36.53 6.48 -29.74
N ASP A 1096 -36.58 7.66 -29.14
CA ASP A 1096 -37.57 8.68 -29.56
C ASP A 1096 -37.32 9.11 -31.01
N ASP A 1097 -38.22 8.75 -31.92
CA ASP A 1097 -38.16 9.08 -33.34
C ASP A 1097 -38.19 10.60 -33.61
N SER A 1098 -38.53 11.44 -32.61
CA SER A 1098 -38.40 12.91 -32.70
C SER A 1098 -36.95 13.39 -32.88
N ILE A 1099 -35.95 12.64 -32.39
CA ILE A 1099 -34.54 12.98 -32.56
C ILE A 1099 -34.10 12.58 -33.98
N VAL A 1100 -34.34 13.48 -34.92
CA VAL A 1100 -33.94 13.39 -36.33
C VAL A 1100 -32.53 13.97 -36.49
N ILE A 1101 -31.54 13.10 -36.67
CA ILE A 1101 -30.18 13.50 -37.02
C ILE A 1101 -30.07 13.51 -38.55
N ASP A 1102 -30.42 14.64 -39.19
CA ASP A 1102 -30.35 14.80 -40.64
C ASP A 1102 -28.89 14.90 -41.12
N PRO A 1103 -28.33 13.90 -41.82
CA PRO A 1103 -26.92 13.92 -42.22
C PRO A 1103 -26.62 14.89 -43.38
N SER A 1104 -27.65 15.48 -44.00
CA SER A 1104 -27.55 16.33 -45.19
C SER A 1104 -27.57 17.82 -44.86
N GLN A 1105 -28.26 18.24 -43.80
CA GLN A 1105 -28.33 19.66 -43.40
C GLN A 1105 -27.09 20.15 -42.65
N VAL A 1106 -26.45 19.29 -41.84
CA VAL A 1106 -25.34 19.69 -40.93
C VAL A 1106 -24.03 20.06 -41.68
N TYR A 1107 -23.87 19.67 -42.95
CA TYR A 1107 -22.58 19.73 -43.66
C TYR A 1107 -22.59 20.52 -44.99
N SER A 1108 -23.59 21.39 -45.21
CA SER A 1108 -23.76 22.11 -46.48
C SER A 1108 -23.22 23.55 -46.51
N SER A 1109 -22.67 24.06 -45.40
CA SER A 1109 -22.46 25.51 -45.17
C SER A 1109 -21.03 25.95 -44.82
N PHE A 1110 -20.03 25.07 -44.90
CA PHE A 1110 -18.61 25.43 -44.70
C PHE A 1110 -17.75 25.11 -45.92
N ASP A 1111 -17.61 26.10 -46.82
CA ASP A 1111 -16.56 26.15 -47.85
C ASP A 1111 -15.26 26.63 -47.19
N PHE A 1112 -14.28 25.73 -47.01
CA PHE A 1112 -13.01 26.06 -46.38
C PHE A 1112 -12.04 26.73 -47.38
N ARG A 1113 -11.89 28.04 -47.24
CA ARG A 1113 -10.80 28.87 -47.80
C ARG A 1113 -10.15 29.70 -46.72
#